data_AF-A0A2H5QF66-F1
#
_entry.id   AF-A0A2H5QF66-F1
#
_cell.length_a   1.000
_cell.length_b   1.000
_cell.length_c   1.000
_cell.angle_alpha   90.00
_cell.angle_beta   90.00
_cell.angle_gamma   90.00
#
_symmetry.space_group_name_H-M   'P 1'
#
loop_
_entity.id
_entity.type
_entity.pdbx_description
1 polymer ?
#
loop_
_entity_poly.entity_id
_entity_poly.type
_entity_poly.pdbx_seq_one_letter_code
_entity_poly.pdbx_strand_id
1 'polypeptide(L)'
;MILGDIWTILRDCFLCSFYVYGYIRDLEEKVNTLSGKKVDLQAVYDGVNGRVQQARQDGYVPRPTVLHWLGDVQDADRNQRVDSLLQRGVDERAKLCLRGHCSWNCYSAYSVSSKVVRMTEVLQGLIETGNGFKDVADPPPPPVVEMLPEEITVGMESRLNEVWGYVQDDSVTIICLYGVRGVGKTTLLRNLNHKFSNAGHNFDRVILVESRTDVINIETIQLVLKYRLAIPNEVWDNKNQQGRAAEIFQRLSQRRFALLLDDLRGPINLAEAGVPVQNGSKIVYTTIMEDACNAMGDQMKFKVDCLLPDDAWNLFRLMVKDDVLNSHPDIPGLAETVAGLCGRLPLALITIGSAMASRRNRDAWENAVVELSNYPAEFPRMGDLIFPRLKFSYDHLSSETHKTCFLFCSLFLKNQLIRKDELVDLWIGEGLLRGSHNIAVARMQGKCIIDSLICVCLLEEVQAYFGNYVKMHDMLRDLALWIAFQDEGNKILASKPENDELIIEQQSVTWNEAVRVSLWSFLVTSLAPRPFSLWRFFKKSLTTAPPSCPRLLTLLVRYASMKELPEWFFQSMPALRVLEWSRNGNLTKLPMQKGELINLRYLNLSDTVISELPIEIKGCCKLIILLLDGTKKLKAIPKGLLSELSALQVFSRVPTVHYKSYKDKSSVFGVSVSSLLELESLKHIQDVSVVLSTLESRKKFQSSSKLQSCIRRLIIETPESSSTSSITTMLHDGDFQNLQDLFISNCSVQYLTCLVKIPLLRFLFATNCPLLEEIIANHQAGQPIIGFTHLKQLNLNGLPELKSICGSAMAFPSLESIM
;
A
#
# COMPACT_ATOMS: atom_id res chain seq x y z
N MET A 1 -33.89 116.61 8.97
CA MET A 1 -33.03 115.61 9.63
C MET A 1 -33.75 114.26 9.72
N ILE A 2 -34.31 113.77 8.60
CA ILE A 2 -35.09 112.49 8.51
C ILE A 2 -34.71 111.69 7.23
N LEU A 3 -34.04 112.32 6.26
CA LEU A 3 -33.58 111.64 5.02
C LEU A 3 -32.20 110.97 5.16
N GLY A 4 -31.39 111.35 6.15
CA GLY A 4 -30.06 110.76 6.40
C GLY A 4 -30.13 109.38 7.06
N ASP A 5 -31.11 109.17 7.95
CA ASP A 5 -31.32 107.91 8.69
C ASP A 5 -31.98 106.84 7.80
N ILE A 6 -32.84 107.26 6.86
CA ILE A 6 -33.44 106.35 5.87
C ILE A 6 -32.38 105.87 4.87
N TRP A 7 -31.42 106.72 4.48
CA TRP A 7 -30.35 106.33 3.56
C TRP A 7 -29.32 105.41 4.24
N THR A 8 -29.06 105.55 5.54
CA THR A 8 -28.21 104.61 6.29
C THR A 8 -28.90 103.26 6.50
N ILE A 9 -30.20 103.23 6.81
CA ILE A 9 -30.99 101.99 6.87
C ILE A 9 -31.10 101.32 5.49
N LEU A 10 -31.33 102.08 4.41
CA LEU A 10 -31.36 101.55 3.06
C LEU A 10 -29.98 101.08 2.59
N ARG A 11 -28.89 101.77 2.99
CA ARG A 11 -27.51 101.37 2.68
C ARG A 11 -27.07 100.14 3.47
N ASP A 12 -27.47 100.01 4.73
CA ASP A 12 -27.19 98.83 5.56
C ASP A 12 -28.05 97.62 5.13
N CYS A 13 -29.28 97.86 4.62
CA CYS A 13 -30.09 96.84 3.93
C CYS A 13 -29.55 96.47 2.53
N PHE A 14 -28.99 97.42 1.77
CA PHE A 14 -28.39 97.15 0.44
C PHE A 14 -27.00 96.48 0.53
N LEU A 15 -26.24 96.75 1.60
CA LEU A 15 -24.93 96.14 1.88
C LEU A 15 -25.01 94.79 2.58
N CYS A 16 -26.19 94.39 3.08
CA CYS A 16 -26.56 92.99 3.33
C CYS A 16 -26.77 92.29 1.97
N SER A 17 -25.66 92.20 1.24
CA SER A 17 -25.51 91.82 -0.16
C SER A 17 -26.42 90.69 -0.65
N PHE A 18 -26.73 90.69 -1.95
CA PHE A 18 -27.37 89.59 -2.70
C PHE A 18 -26.92 88.18 -2.26
N TYR A 19 -25.68 88.05 -1.76
CA TYR A 19 -25.11 86.84 -1.17
C TYR A 19 -25.79 86.39 0.13
N VAL A 20 -26.09 87.30 1.05
CA VAL A 20 -26.81 86.99 2.32
C VAL A 20 -28.29 86.72 2.06
N TYR A 21 -28.87 87.45 1.09
CA TYR A 21 -30.28 87.31 0.70
C TYR A 21 -30.63 85.90 0.21
N GLY A 22 -29.80 85.28 -0.64
CA GLY A 22 -30.02 83.90 -1.12
C GLY A 22 -29.86 82.82 -0.03
N TYR A 23 -29.11 83.11 1.04
CA TYR A 23 -29.02 82.20 2.20
C TYR A 23 -30.27 82.24 3.07
N ILE A 24 -30.92 83.40 3.19
CA ILE A 24 -32.11 83.57 4.04
C ILE A 24 -33.39 83.19 3.30
N ARG A 25 -33.55 83.60 2.03
CA ARG A 25 -34.75 83.31 1.21
C ARG A 25 -34.98 81.81 1.05
N ASP A 26 -33.92 81.03 0.84
CA ASP A 26 -34.00 79.61 0.51
C ASP A 26 -33.75 78.73 1.76
N LEU A 27 -33.84 79.30 2.97
CA LEU A 27 -33.55 78.59 4.22
C LEU A 27 -34.49 77.39 4.44
N GLU A 28 -35.77 77.51 4.09
CA GLU A 28 -36.75 76.41 4.18
C GLU A 28 -36.35 75.24 3.28
N GLU A 29 -36.01 75.50 2.03
CA GLU A 29 -35.55 74.48 1.08
C GLU A 29 -34.25 73.81 1.56
N LYS A 30 -33.33 74.59 2.13
CA LYS A 30 -32.05 74.09 2.68
C LYS A 30 -32.25 73.23 3.93
N VAL A 31 -33.17 73.61 4.82
CA VAL A 31 -33.54 72.83 6.01
C VAL A 31 -34.25 71.54 5.60
N ASN A 32 -35.17 71.59 4.64
CA ASN A 32 -35.83 70.40 4.08
C ASN A 32 -34.81 69.46 3.41
N THR A 33 -33.84 70.02 2.69
CA THR A 33 -32.74 69.26 2.09
C THR A 33 -31.86 68.59 3.15
N LEU A 34 -31.49 69.30 4.22
CA LEU A 34 -30.74 68.72 5.34
C LEU A 34 -31.53 67.60 6.02
N SER A 35 -32.85 67.80 6.22
CA SER A 35 -33.75 66.78 6.76
C SER A 35 -33.81 65.54 5.87
N GLY A 36 -33.92 65.71 4.55
CA GLY A 36 -33.89 64.62 3.59
C GLY A 36 -32.57 63.84 3.65
N LYS A 37 -31.43 64.54 3.63
CA LYS A 37 -30.11 63.89 3.75
C LYS A 37 -29.90 63.19 5.09
N LYS A 38 -30.52 63.66 6.17
CA LYS A 38 -30.48 62.94 7.46
C LYS A 38 -31.15 61.58 7.33
N VAL A 39 -32.32 61.51 6.69
CA VAL A 39 -33.06 60.26 6.45
C VAL A 39 -32.26 59.34 5.52
N ASP A 40 -31.69 59.90 4.44
CA ASP A 40 -30.87 59.13 3.49
C ASP A 40 -29.62 58.55 4.17
N LEU A 41 -28.92 59.36 4.97
CA LEU A 41 -27.75 58.89 5.72
C LEU A 41 -28.12 57.79 6.72
N GLN A 42 -29.27 57.91 7.40
CA GLN A 42 -29.76 56.87 8.31
C GLN A 42 -30.02 55.56 7.56
N ALA A 43 -30.65 55.62 6.38
CA ALA A 43 -30.87 54.43 5.55
C ALA A 43 -29.56 53.77 5.10
N VAL A 44 -28.56 54.56 4.69
CA VAL A 44 -27.23 54.05 4.32
C VAL A 44 -26.51 53.45 5.54
N TYR A 45 -26.59 54.11 6.69
CA TYR A 45 -26.05 53.61 7.95
C TYR A 45 -26.67 52.27 8.33
N ASP A 46 -28.00 52.14 8.30
CA ASP A 46 -28.70 50.90 8.62
C ASP A 46 -28.33 49.78 7.65
N GLY A 47 -28.17 50.10 6.35
CA GLY A 47 -27.71 49.14 5.35
C GLY A 47 -26.26 48.67 5.54
N VAL A 48 -25.32 49.58 5.83
CA VAL A 48 -23.92 49.25 6.10
C VAL A 48 -23.78 48.51 7.42
N ASN A 49 -24.41 49.01 8.49
CA ASN A 49 -24.39 48.39 9.81
C ASN A 49 -25.04 47.00 9.77
N GLY A 50 -26.17 46.84 9.06
CA GLY A 50 -26.81 45.54 8.85
C GLY A 50 -25.86 44.53 8.20
N ARG A 51 -25.14 44.92 7.14
CA ARG A 51 -24.11 44.09 6.52
C ARG A 51 -22.94 43.76 7.48
N VAL A 52 -22.51 44.72 8.31
CA VAL A 52 -21.47 44.50 9.33
C VAL A 52 -21.94 43.53 10.42
N GLN A 53 -23.18 43.65 10.90
CA GLN A 53 -23.73 42.72 11.88
C GLN A 53 -23.88 41.32 11.32
N GLN A 54 -24.35 41.19 10.07
CA GLN A 54 -24.40 39.92 9.36
C GLN A 54 -23.01 39.31 9.23
N ALA A 55 -22.03 40.10 8.78
CA ALA A 55 -20.64 39.66 8.66
C ALA A 55 -20.07 39.18 10.01
N ARG A 56 -20.38 39.86 11.13
CA ARG A 56 -19.98 39.40 12.48
C ARG A 56 -20.63 38.07 12.87
N GLN A 57 -21.91 37.88 12.55
CA GLN A 57 -22.61 36.60 12.78
C GLN A 57 -21.97 35.47 11.98
N ASP A 58 -21.52 35.77 10.76
CA ASP A 58 -20.84 34.84 9.87
C ASP A 58 -19.34 34.67 10.21
N GLY A 59 -18.84 35.32 11.27
CA GLY A 59 -17.47 35.22 11.77
C GLY A 59 -16.43 36.07 11.04
N TYR A 60 -16.85 36.95 10.13
CA TYR A 60 -15.98 37.88 9.41
C TYR A 60 -15.55 39.06 10.29
N VAL A 61 -14.38 39.63 10.00
CA VAL A 61 -13.80 40.74 10.76
C VAL A 61 -14.12 42.06 10.05
N PRO A 62 -14.90 42.97 10.66
CA PRO A 62 -15.25 44.24 10.02
C PRO A 62 -14.02 45.11 9.75
N ARG A 63 -14.01 45.78 8.59
CA ARG A 63 -12.89 46.65 8.21
C ARG A 63 -12.79 47.86 9.15
N PRO A 64 -11.58 48.25 9.60
CA PRO A 64 -11.40 49.41 10.48
C PRO A 64 -11.98 50.71 9.89
N THR A 65 -11.84 50.92 8.58
CA THR A 65 -12.38 52.09 7.87
C THR A 65 -13.91 52.16 7.92
N VAL A 66 -14.59 51.01 7.86
CA VAL A 66 -16.05 50.92 7.93
C VAL A 66 -16.52 51.15 9.36
N LEU A 67 -15.82 50.61 10.35
CA LEU A 67 -16.12 50.86 11.77
C LEU A 67 -15.92 52.34 12.14
N HIS A 68 -14.87 52.97 11.61
CA HIS A 68 -14.63 54.40 11.80
C HIS A 68 -15.78 55.23 11.19
N TRP A 69 -16.19 54.92 9.96
CA TRP A 69 -17.31 55.60 9.32
C TRP A 69 -18.63 55.43 10.09
N LEU A 70 -18.92 54.24 10.61
CA LEU A 70 -20.09 54.02 11.48
C LEU A 70 -20.02 54.91 12.73
N GLY A 71 -18.83 55.10 13.31
CA GLY A 71 -18.57 56.04 14.39
C GLY A 71 -18.81 57.49 13.98
N ASP A 72 -18.30 57.92 12.83
CA ASP A 72 -18.47 59.28 12.31
C ASP A 72 -19.95 59.64 12.07
N VAL A 73 -20.74 58.70 11.55
CA VAL A 73 -22.19 58.87 11.37
C VAL A 73 -22.90 58.95 12.71
N GLN A 74 -22.55 58.08 13.65
CA GLN A 74 -23.09 58.14 15.01
C GLN A 74 -22.72 59.45 15.71
N ASP A 75 -21.53 60.01 15.51
CA ASP A 75 -21.12 61.28 16.11
C ASP A 75 -21.81 62.50 15.49
N ALA A 76 -22.12 62.43 14.19
CA ALA A 76 -22.94 63.42 13.51
C ALA A 76 -24.38 63.45 14.08
N ASP A 77 -24.92 62.29 14.47
CA ASP A 77 -26.29 62.13 14.99
C ASP A 77 -26.39 62.27 16.54
N ARG A 78 -25.53 61.59 17.32
CA ARG A 78 -25.51 61.56 18.81
C ARG A 78 -25.32 62.92 19.46
N ASN A 79 -24.56 63.82 18.83
CA ASN A 79 -24.34 65.15 19.42
C ASN A 79 -25.55 66.08 19.25
N GLN A 80 -26.70 65.57 18.79
CA GLN A 80 -27.91 66.34 18.43
C GLN A 80 -27.58 67.54 17.53
N ARG A 81 -26.44 67.51 16.81
CA ARG A 81 -25.96 68.67 16.03
C ARG A 81 -26.86 68.92 14.85
N VAL A 82 -27.33 67.85 14.20
CA VAL A 82 -28.28 67.94 13.09
C VAL A 82 -29.66 68.32 13.63
N ASP A 83 -30.17 67.66 14.67
CA ASP A 83 -31.51 67.95 15.23
C ASP A 83 -31.63 69.35 15.84
N SER A 84 -30.63 69.79 16.61
CA SER A 84 -30.59 71.15 17.14
C SER A 84 -30.44 72.20 16.05
N LEU A 85 -29.77 71.87 14.94
CA LEU A 85 -29.63 72.78 13.80
C LEU A 85 -30.91 72.83 12.94
N LEU A 86 -31.59 71.70 12.77
CA LEU A 86 -32.92 71.62 12.16
C LEU A 86 -33.93 72.43 12.98
N GLN A 87 -33.97 72.25 14.30
CA GLN A 87 -34.84 73.00 15.20
C GLN A 87 -34.55 74.51 15.15
N ARG A 88 -33.27 74.90 15.22
CA ARG A 88 -32.87 76.31 15.09
C ARG A 88 -33.19 76.89 13.72
N GLY A 89 -33.15 76.08 12.65
CA GLY A 89 -33.59 76.47 11.31
C GLY A 89 -35.09 76.78 11.27
N VAL A 90 -35.92 75.93 11.92
CA VAL A 90 -37.36 76.14 12.07
C VAL A 90 -37.65 77.38 12.94
N ASP A 91 -36.93 77.56 14.04
CA ASP A 91 -37.09 78.71 14.95
C ASP A 91 -36.70 80.04 14.28
N GLU A 92 -35.62 80.08 13.49
CA GLU A 92 -35.22 81.28 12.74
C GLU A 92 -36.18 81.58 11.59
N ARG A 93 -36.79 80.56 10.98
CA ARG A 93 -37.86 80.73 9.99
C ARG A 93 -39.10 81.39 10.59
N ALA A 94 -39.52 80.96 11.79
CA ALA A 94 -40.69 81.53 12.46
C ALA A 94 -40.54 83.05 12.76
N LYS A 95 -39.31 83.57 12.74
CA LYS A 95 -38.97 84.98 12.96
C LYS A 95 -38.90 85.80 11.66
N LEU A 96 -39.10 85.20 10.48
CA LEU A 96 -39.09 85.88 9.19
C LEU A 96 -40.40 86.65 8.95
N CYS A 97 -40.31 87.91 8.51
CA CYS A 97 -41.43 88.77 8.15
C CYS A 97 -41.54 88.93 6.62
N LEU A 98 -42.62 89.56 6.14
CA LEU A 98 -42.85 89.86 4.71
C LEU A 98 -42.77 88.62 3.80
N ARG A 99 -43.60 87.60 4.05
CA ARG A 99 -43.66 86.35 3.24
C ARG A 99 -42.29 85.64 3.08
N GLY A 100 -41.38 85.78 4.06
CA GLY A 100 -40.07 85.11 4.07
C GLY A 100 -38.90 85.95 3.57
N HIS A 101 -39.09 87.25 3.29
CA HIS A 101 -38.09 88.08 2.61
C HIS A 101 -37.21 88.94 3.53
N CYS A 102 -37.58 89.16 4.81
CA CYS A 102 -36.76 89.93 5.76
C CYS A 102 -36.77 89.33 7.18
N SER A 103 -35.60 89.31 7.84
CA SER A 103 -35.45 88.99 9.27
C SER A 103 -35.15 90.28 10.06
N TRP A 104 -35.66 90.42 11.29
CA TRP A 104 -35.20 91.48 12.21
C TRP A 104 -33.73 91.30 12.64
N ASN A 105 -33.13 90.12 12.40
CA ASN A 105 -31.73 89.80 12.71
C ASN A 105 -31.10 88.95 11.59
N CYS A 106 -30.79 89.59 10.45
CA CYS A 106 -30.24 88.95 9.24
C CYS A 106 -28.95 88.14 9.48
N TYR A 107 -28.14 88.54 10.46
CA TYR A 107 -26.89 87.85 10.80
C TYR A 107 -27.14 86.46 11.41
N SER A 108 -28.15 86.33 12.27
CA SER A 108 -28.53 85.05 12.89
C SER A 108 -29.05 84.05 11.85
N ALA A 109 -29.98 84.48 11.00
CA ALA A 109 -30.53 83.64 9.93
C ALA A 109 -29.45 83.21 8.91
N TYR A 110 -28.53 84.11 8.54
CA TYR A 110 -27.37 83.77 7.71
C TYR A 110 -26.43 82.76 8.39
N SER A 111 -26.14 82.94 9.69
CA SER A 111 -25.29 82.03 10.47
C SER A 111 -25.88 80.63 10.57
N VAL A 112 -27.20 80.52 10.75
CA VAL A 112 -27.90 79.22 10.75
C VAL A 112 -27.93 78.61 9.35
N SER A 113 -28.29 79.38 8.33
CA SER A 113 -28.31 78.90 6.93
C SER A 113 -26.95 78.39 6.45
N SER A 114 -25.87 79.11 6.74
CA SER A 114 -24.50 78.69 6.39
C SER A 114 -24.07 77.42 7.15
N LYS A 115 -24.48 77.25 8.41
CA LYS A 115 -24.27 76.00 9.16
C LYS A 115 -25.08 74.85 8.59
N VAL A 116 -26.32 75.09 8.14
CA VAL A 116 -27.17 74.08 7.46
C VAL A 116 -26.50 73.62 6.17
N VAL A 117 -26.04 74.54 5.31
CA VAL A 117 -25.35 74.19 4.05
C VAL A 117 -24.09 73.35 4.32
N ARG A 118 -23.24 73.77 5.26
CA ARG A 118 -22.03 73.01 5.63
C ARG A 118 -22.36 71.62 6.16
N MET A 119 -23.39 71.50 7.01
CA MET A 119 -23.82 70.19 7.51
C MET A 119 -24.37 69.30 6.40
N THR A 120 -25.13 69.87 5.46
CA THR A 120 -25.64 69.17 4.27
C THR A 120 -24.51 68.63 3.38
N GLU A 121 -23.38 69.32 3.28
CA GLU A 121 -22.17 68.85 2.60
C GLU A 121 -21.49 67.71 3.38
N VAL A 122 -21.39 67.83 4.71
CA VAL A 122 -20.85 66.76 5.57
C VAL A 122 -21.68 65.48 5.46
N LEU A 123 -23.01 65.57 5.55
CA LEU A 123 -23.88 64.39 5.38
C LEU A 123 -23.76 63.80 3.98
N GLN A 124 -23.61 64.63 2.95
CA GLN A 124 -23.39 64.15 1.58
C GLN A 124 -22.10 63.33 1.46
N GLY A 125 -20.99 63.83 2.01
CA GLY A 125 -19.73 63.10 2.00
C GLY A 125 -19.81 61.77 2.75
N LEU A 126 -20.55 61.73 3.86
CA LEU A 126 -20.80 60.47 4.60
C LEU A 126 -21.67 59.50 3.80
N ILE A 127 -22.73 59.97 3.14
CA ILE A 127 -23.60 59.16 2.26
C ILE A 127 -22.78 58.55 1.11
N GLU A 128 -21.97 59.36 0.43
CA GLU A 128 -21.12 58.91 -0.68
C GLU A 128 -20.10 57.87 -0.23
N THR A 129 -19.47 58.09 0.93
CA THR A 129 -18.52 57.14 1.51
C THR A 129 -19.20 55.82 1.88
N GLY A 130 -20.38 55.88 2.52
CA GLY A 130 -21.15 54.69 2.91
C GLY A 130 -21.61 53.86 1.71
N ASN A 131 -22.08 54.52 0.65
CA ASN A 131 -22.46 53.89 -0.61
C ASN A 131 -21.26 53.29 -1.38
N GLY A 132 -20.05 53.82 -1.14
CA GLY A 132 -18.82 53.32 -1.74
C GLY A 132 -18.30 51.99 -1.18
N PHE A 133 -18.80 51.53 -0.02
CA PHE A 133 -18.36 50.28 0.58
C PHE A 133 -18.92 49.05 -0.15
N LYS A 134 -18.09 48.45 -1.01
CA LYS A 134 -18.35 47.14 -1.64
C LYS A 134 -18.24 45.99 -0.63
N ASP A 135 -17.11 45.92 0.09
CA ASP A 135 -16.86 44.90 1.11
C ASP A 135 -16.73 45.56 2.49
N VAL A 136 -17.58 45.15 3.43
CA VAL A 136 -17.62 45.74 4.79
C VAL A 136 -16.74 45.00 5.82
N ALA A 137 -16.30 43.80 5.48
CA ALA A 137 -15.53 42.92 6.36
C ALA A 137 -14.56 42.05 5.55
N ASP A 138 -13.49 41.62 6.20
CA ASP A 138 -12.54 40.65 5.67
C ASP A 138 -12.86 39.24 6.22
N PRO A 139 -12.59 38.16 5.46
CA PRO A 139 -12.78 36.80 5.95
C PRO A 139 -11.95 36.54 7.21
N PRO A 140 -12.43 35.67 8.12
CA PRO A 140 -11.66 35.32 9.31
C PRO A 140 -10.29 34.73 8.92
N PRO A 141 -9.25 34.94 9.75
CA PRO A 141 -7.99 34.29 9.53
C PRO A 141 -8.20 32.76 9.55
N PRO A 142 -7.54 32.00 8.64
CA PRO A 142 -7.65 30.55 8.64
C PRO A 142 -7.28 29.97 10.01
N PRO A 143 -8.04 28.99 10.52
CA PRO A 143 -7.77 28.40 11.81
C PRO A 143 -6.41 27.69 11.81
N VAL A 144 -5.80 27.58 12.99
CA VAL A 144 -4.53 26.88 13.19
C VAL A 144 -4.63 25.44 12.71
N VAL A 145 -5.68 24.74 13.13
CA VAL A 145 -6.03 23.37 12.72
C VAL A 145 -7.38 23.39 12.02
N GLU A 146 -7.50 22.67 10.91
CA GLU A 146 -8.78 22.53 10.21
C GLU A 146 -9.63 21.45 10.89
N MET A 147 -10.85 21.79 11.31
CA MET A 147 -11.76 20.83 11.90
C MET A 147 -12.46 20.01 10.81
N LEU A 148 -12.28 18.70 10.83
CA LEU A 148 -12.99 17.76 9.97
C LEU A 148 -14.07 17.02 10.76
N PRO A 149 -15.11 16.48 10.09
CA PRO A 149 -16.02 15.54 10.74
C PRO A 149 -15.26 14.34 11.31
N GLU A 150 -15.65 13.87 12.50
CA GLU A 150 -15.09 12.66 13.08
C GLU A 150 -15.50 11.43 12.26
N GLU A 151 -14.53 10.55 11.99
CA GLU A 151 -14.78 9.26 11.36
C GLU A 151 -14.87 8.17 12.42
N ILE A 152 -15.66 7.12 12.12
CA ILE A 152 -15.69 5.91 12.95
C ILE A 152 -14.31 5.28 12.92
N THR A 153 -13.68 5.18 14.08
CA THR A 153 -12.33 4.63 14.24
C THR A 153 -12.33 3.53 15.29
N VAL A 154 -11.60 2.45 15.02
CA VAL A 154 -11.47 1.29 15.90
C VAL A 154 -10.04 0.77 15.78
N GLY A 155 -9.37 0.53 16.89
CA GLY A 155 -8.06 -0.14 16.94
C GLY A 155 -6.89 0.68 16.41
N MET A 156 -7.07 1.99 16.19
CA MET A 156 -6.04 2.88 15.63
C MET A 156 -5.31 3.69 16.70
N GLU A 157 -5.76 3.66 17.96
CA GLU A 157 -5.24 4.52 19.04
C GLU A 157 -3.77 4.26 19.33
N SER A 158 -3.36 2.99 19.34
CA SER A 158 -1.97 2.61 19.58
C SER A 158 -1.04 3.22 18.53
N ARG A 159 -1.37 3.04 17.24
CA ARG A 159 -0.58 3.57 16.12
C ARG A 159 -0.63 5.10 16.04
N LEU A 160 -1.79 5.70 16.35
CA LEU A 160 -1.92 7.15 16.47
C LEU A 160 -1.03 7.72 17.58
N ASN A 161 -0.95 7.06 18.73
CA ASN A 161 -0.11 7.47 19.84
C ASN A 161 1.38 7.32 19.53
N GLU A 162 1.75 6.25 18.84
CA GLU A 162 3.12 6.06 18.33
C GLU A 162 3.52 7.18 17.38
N VAL A 163 2.74 7.42 16.32
CA VAL A 163 2.99 8.52 15.36
C VAL A 163 3.02 9.88 16.07
N TRP A 164 2.12 10.10 17.04
CA TRP A 164 2.10 11.33 17.83
C TRP A 164 3.40 11.54 18.63
N GLY A 165 3.99 10.48 19.17
CA GLY A 165 5.28 10.55 19.86
C GLY A 165 6.38 11.14 18.96
N TYR A 166 6.46 10.68 17.71
CA TYR A 166 7.41 11.22 16.73
C TYR A 166 7.04 12.62 16.22
N VAL A 167 5.75 12.96 16.19
CA VAL A 167 5.30 14.34 15.91
C VAL A 167 5.74 15.31 17.02
N GLN A 168 5.96 14.84 18.25
CA GLN A 168 6.49 15.66 19.34
C GLN A 168 8.02 15.71 19.39
N ASP A 169 8.70 14.80 18.70
CA ASP A 169 10.16 14.76 18.62
C ASP A 169 10.68 15.77 17.58
N ASP A 170 11.39 16.81 18.03
CA ASP A 170 11.92 17.87 17.16
C ASP A 170 13.01 17.38 16.19
N SER A 171 13.62 16.22 16.42
CA SER A 171 14.62 15.61 15.54
C SER A 171 14.03 14.95 14.30
N VAL A 172 12.75 14.55 14.36
CA VAL A 172 12.01 13.97 13.24
C VAL A 172 11.30 15.08 12.48
N THR A 173 11.49 15.18 11.17
CA THR A 173 10.87 16.19 10.29
C THR A 173 9.89 15.55 9.32
N ILE A 174 10.15 14.33 8.84
CA ILE A 174 9.31 13.66 7.84
C ILE A 174 8.90 12.26 8.31
N ILE A 175 7.59 11.99 8.27
CA ILE A 175 6.95 10.75 8.68
C ILE A 175 6.11 10.18 7.53
N CYS A 176 6.43 8.98 7.06
CA CYS A 176 5.66 8.27 6.04
C CYS A 176 4.69 7.26 6.68
N LEU A 177 3.42 7.29 6.29
CA LEU A 177 2.41 6.27 6.61
C LEU A 177 2.10 5.48 5.33
N TYR A 178 2.49 4.21 5.26
CA TYR A 178 2.34 3.42 4.02
C TYR A 178 1.62 2.09 4.25
N GLY A 179 1.11 1.47 3.18
CA GLY A 179 0.42 0.17 3.27
C GLY A 179 -0.64 -0.03 2.18
N VAL A 180 -1.33 -1.16 2.23
CA VAL A 180 -2.36 -1.55 1.25
C VAL A 180 -3.47 -0.49 1.16
N ARG A 181 -4.04 -0.29 -0.04
CA ARG A 181 -5.17 0.64 -0.21
C ARG A 181 -6.39 0.15 0.57
N GLY A 182 -7.10 1.07 1.24
CA GLY A 182 -8.26 0.72 2.08
C GLY A 182 -7.94 0.26 3.51
N VAL A 183 -6.66 0.26 3.92
CA VAL A 183 -6.23 -0.10 5.28
C VAL A 183 -6.50 0.98 6.35
N GLY A 184 -6.89 2.19 5.95
CA GLY A 184 -7.22 3.28 6.87
C GLY A 184 -6.13 4.33 7.09
N LYS A 185 -5.16 4.47 6.18
CA LYS A 185 -4.12 5.52 6.25
C LYS A 185 -4.70 6.94 6.30
N THR A 186 -5.64 7.27 5.41
CA THR A 186 -6.35 8.56 5.39
C THR A 186 -7.06 8.81 6.72
N THR A 187 -7.77 7.80 7.25
CA THR A 187 -8.44 7.89 8.55
C THR A 187 -7.43 8.13 9.68
N LEU A 188 -6.28 7.45 9.67
CA LEU A 188 -5.21 7.69 10.65
C LEU A 188 -4.64 9.11 10.54
N LEU A 189 -4.45 9.63 9.33
CA LEU A 189 -3.99 11.01 9.09
C LEU A 189 -5.02 12.04 9.57
N ARG A 190 -6.31 11.78 9.36
CA ARG A 190 -7.41 12.63 9.85
C ARG A 190 -7.51 12.60 11.38
N ASN A 191 -7.36 11.44 12.00
CA ASN A 191 -7.28 11.33 13.46
C ASN A 191 -6.07 12.08 14.03
N LEU A 192 -4.94 12.06 13.32
CA LEU A 192 -3.77 12.85 13.69
C LEU A 192 -4.10 14.35 13.62
N ASN A 193 -4.77 14.80 12.56
CA ASN A 193 -5.27 16.17 12.45
C ASN A 193 -6.21 16.55 13.60
N HIS A 194 -7.16 15.68 14.00
CA HIS A 194 -8.02 15.91 15.17
C HIS A 194 -7.24 15.96 16.48
N LYS A 195 -6.21 15.12 16.64
CA LYS A 195 -5.38 15.12 17.83
C LYS A 195 -4.64 16.45 18.01
N PHE A 196 -4.25 17.12 16.92
CA PHE A 196 -3.74 18.50 17.01
C PHE A 196 -4.77 19.48 17.57
N SER A 197 -6.06 19.34 17.27
CA SER A 197 -7.09 20.23 17.83
C SER A 197 -7.27 20.07 19.34
N ASN A 198 -7.05 18.87 19.87
CA ASN A 198 -7.37 18.52 21.26
C ASN A 198 -6.14 18.51 22.19
N ALA A 199 -4.95 18.26 21.64
CA ALA A 199 -3.71 18.18 22.39
C ALA A 199 -2.94 19.51 22.33
N GLY A 200 -2.31 19.90 23.44
CA GLY A 200 -1.41 21.06 23.45
C GLY A 200 -0.22 20.83 22.52
N HIS A 201 -0.01 21.74 21.58
CA HIS A 201 1.13 21.72 20.65
C HIS A 201 1.69 23.13 20.41
N ASN A 202 2.89 23.19 19.83
CA ASN A 202 3.64 24.43 19.57
C ASN A 202 3.73 24.77 18.07
N PHE A 203 2.93 24.14 17.22
CA PHE A 203 2.80 24.50 15.80
C PHE A 203 1.93 25.74 15.60
N ASP A 204 2.41 26.69 14.79
CA ASP A 204 1.68 27.89 14.36
C ASP A 204 0.58 27.57 13.36
N ARG A 205 0.77 26.49 12.57
CA ARG A 205 -0.17 26.02 11.54
C ARG A 205 -0.12 24.50 11.39
N VAL A 206 -1.28 23.87 11.29
CA VAL A 206 -1.47 22.45 10.92
C VAL A 206 -2.29 22.40 9.64
N ILE A 207 -1.65 22.03 8.54
CA ILE A 207 -2.16 22.16 7.19
C ILE A 207 -2.40 20.76 6.64
N LEU A 208 -3.63 20.46 6.28
CA LEU A 208 -4.00 19.19 5.65
C LEU A 208 -4.25 19.42 4.17
N VAL A 209 -3.60 18.62 3.33
CA VAL A 209 -3.76 18.60 1.88
C VAL A 209 -4.29 17.23 1.49
N GLU A 210 -5.56 17.20 1.12
CA GLU A 210 -6.24 16.01 0.60
C GLU A 210 -6.80 16.32 -0.79
N SER A 211 -6.76 15.35 -1.70
CA SER A 211 -7.42 15.46 -2.99
C SER A 211 -8.53 14.44 -3.12
N ARG A 212 -9.73 14.89 -3.51
CA ARG A 212 -10.90 14.03 -3.70
C ARG A 212 -11.03 13.49 -5.14
N THR A 213 -10.36 14.11 -6.11
CA THR A 213 -10.56 13.82 -7.55
C THR A 213 -9.25 13.60 -8.31
N ASP A 214 -8.17 14.31 -7.97
CA ASP A 214 -6.93 14.34 -8.77
C ASP A 214 -5.68 13.92 -7.98
N VAL A 215 -4.57 13.70 -8.67
CA VAL A 215 -3.26 13.44 -8.04
C VAL A 215 -2.82 14.68 -7.26
N ILE A 216 -2.40 14.53 -6.00
CA ILE A 216 -1.69 15.63 -5.32
C ILE A 216 -0.42 15.94 -6.11
N ASN A 217 -0.36 17.13 -6.66
CA ASN A 217 0.80 17.67 -7.36
C ASN A 217 1.22 18.99 -6.70
N ILE A 218 2.29 19.60 -7.22
CA ILE A 218 2.83 20.85 -6.68
C ILE A 218 1.78 21.98 -6.69
N GLU A 219 0.96 22.08 -7.73
CA GLU A 219 -0.06 23.11 -7.84
C GLU A 219 -1.16 22.96 -6.77
N THR A 220 -1.64 21.74 -6.54
CA THR A 220 -2.62 21.44 -5.48
C THR A 220 -2.08 21.83 -4.11
N ILE A 221 -0.83 21.47 -3.81
CA ILE A 221 -0.17 21.84 -2.55
C ILE A 221 -0.07 23.36 -2.43
N GLN A 222 0.40 24.03 -3.49
CA GLN A 222 0.53 25.48 -3.53
C GLN A 222 -0.80 26.21 -3.29
N LEU A 223 -1.90 25.75 -3.91
CA LEU A 223 -3.23 26.35 -3.73
C LEU A 223 -3.75 26.21 -2.30
N VAL A 224 -3.59 25.04 -1.68
CA VAL A 224 -3.97 24.85 -0.26
C VAL A 224 -3.11 25.73 0.65
N LEU A 225 -1.80 25.80 0.39
CA LEU A 225 -0.88 26.66 1.15
C LEU A 225 -1.19 28.15 0.97
N LYS A 226 -1.57 28.60 -0.23
CA LYS A 226 -2.03 29.98 -0.48
C LYS A 226 -3.13 30.36 0.51
N TYR A 227 -4.17 29.51 0.57
CA TYR A 227 -5.31 29.75 1.44
C TYR A 227 -4.94 29.68 2.92
N ARG A 228 -4.26 28.61 3.35
CA ARG A 228 -3.95 28.39 4.77
C ARG A 228 -2.92 29.36 5.35
N LEU A 229 -2.09 29.95 4.50
CA LEU A 229 -1.13 31.00 4.88
C LEU A 229 -1.67 32.42 4.68
N ALA A 230 -2.92 32.56 4.22
CA ALA A 230 -3.58 33.84 3.90
C ALA A 230 -2.74 34.72 2.94
N ILE A 231 -2.24 34.11 1.86
CA ILE A 231 -1.47 34.83 0.84
C ILE A 231 -2.44 35.62 -0.05
N PRO A 232 -2.32 36.97 -0.14
CA PRO A 232 -3.23 37.78 -0.92
C PRO A 232 -3.18 37.46 -2.41
N ASN A 233 -4.32 37.63 -3.10
CA ASN A 233 -4.44 37.36 -4.53
C ASN A 233 -3.51 38.26 -5.36
N GLU A 234 -3.31 39.50 -4.95
CA GLU A 234 -2.43 40.47 -5.63
C GLU A 234 -0.98 40.00 -5.68
N VAL A 235 -0.55 39.28 -4.63
CA VAL A 235 0.80 38.70 -4.50
C VAL A 235 0.90 37.37 -5.26
N TRP A 236 -0.19 36.60 -5.30
CA TRP A 236 -0.20 35.25 -5.86
C TRP A 236 -0.40 35.20 -7.37
N ASP A 237 -1.37 35.96 -7.88
CA ASP A 237 -1.91 35.79 -9.23
C ASP A 237 -0.92 36.29 -10.30
N ASN A 238 -0.02 37.19 -9.93
CA ASN A 238 1.06 37.71 -10.78
C ASN A 238 2.33 36.83 -10.78
N LYS A 239 2.36 35.73 -10.02
CA LYS A 239 3.54 34.86 -9.88
C LYS A 239 3.36 33.53 -10.61
N ASN A 240 4.43 33.06 -11.24
CA ASN A 240 4.54 31.68 -11.72
C ASN A 240 4.75 30.70 -10.56
N GLN A 241 4.77 29.39 -10.84
CA GLN A 241 4.93 28.34 -9.83
C GLN A 241 6.14 28.55 -8.91
N GLN A 242 7.29 28.96 -9.45
CA GLN A 242 8.50 29.21 -8.65
C GLN A 242 8.37 30.45 -7.76
N GLY A 243 7.76 31.53 -8.27
CA GLY A 243 7.47 32.72 -7.48
C GLY A 243 6.49 32.42 -6.33
N ARG A 244 5.49 31.57 -6.57
CA ARG A 244 4.56 31.08 -5.55
C ARG A 244 5.28 30.23 -4.50
N ALA A 245 6.18 29.35 -4.93
CA ALA A 245 7.03 28.55 -4.02
C ALA A 245 7.89 29.45 -3.12
N ALA A 246 8.53 30.49 -3.67
CA ALA A 246 9.33 31.42 -2.88
C ALA A 246 8.49 32.17 -1.82
N GLU A 247 7.27 32.55 -2.17
CA GLU A 247 6.34 33.21 -1.26
C GLU A 247 5.89 32.30 -0.10
N ILE A 248 5.62 31.02 -0.41
CA ILE A 248 5.30 29.99 0.58
C ILE A 248 6.50 29.76 1.49
N PHE A 249 7.68 29.58 0.90
CA PHE A 249 8.92 29.31 1.63
C PHE A 249 9.23 30.42 2.63
N GLN A 250 9.09 31.69 2.21
CA GLN A 250 9.31 32.84 3.09
C GLN A 250 8.38 32.82 4.32
N ARG A 251 7.09 32.49 4.14
CA ARG A 251 6.12 32.45 5.25
C ARG A 251 6.28 31.23 6.16
N LEU A 252 6.65 30.07 5.61
CA LEU A 252 6.83 28.84 6.38
C LEU A 252 8.17 28.80 7.13
N SER A 253 9.22 29.40 6.58
CA SER A 253 10.56 29.39 7.20
C SER A 253 10.61 30.12 8.56
N GLN A 254 9.63 30.98 8.84
CA GLN A 254 9.52 31.73 10.08
C GLN A 254 8.59 31.09 11.12
N ARG A 255 8.05 29.89 10.84
CA ARG A 255 6.97 29.26 11.61
C ARG A 255 7.24 27.79 11.85
N ARG A 256 6.79 27.27 13.00
CA ARG A 256 6.63 25.82 13.21
C ARG A 256 5.32 25.39 12.59
N PHE A 257 5.36 24.44 11.66
CA PHE A 257 4.15 23.95 11.01
C PHE A 257 4.11 22.43 10.94
N ALA A 258 2.91 21.87 10.89
CA ALA A 258 2.68 20.49 10.51
C ALA A 258 1.97 20.47 9.15
N LEU A 259 2.52 19.77 8.17
CA LEU A 259 1.93 19.56 6.85
C LEU A 259 1.54 18.09 6.71
N LEU A 260 0.26 17.83 6.54
CA LEU A 260 -0.34 16.51 6.39
C LEU A 260 -0.73 16.33 4.92
N LEU A 261 -0.15 15.36 4.21
CA LEU A 261 -0.41 15.11 2.78
C LEU A 261 -1.02 13.73 2.57
N ASP A 262 -2.23 13.64 2.03
CA ASP A 262 -2.92 12.35 1.86
C ASP A 262 -2.84 11.76 0.43
N ASP A 263 -2.66 10.45 0.33
CA ASP A 263 -2.68 9.64 -0.90
C ASP A 263 -1.63 10.07 -1.95
N LEU A 264 -0.37 10.26 -1.53
CA LEU A 264 0.73 10.51 -2.47
C LEU A 264 0.98 9.29 -3.36
N ARG A 265 0.88 9.51 -4.68
CA ARG A 265 1.03 8.47 -5.72
C ARG A 265 2.48 8.26 -6.18
N GLY A 266 3.41 9.03 -5.65
CA GLY A 266 4.83 9.00 -5.98
C GLY A 266 5.59 10.07 -5.19
N PRO A 267 6.93 10.11 -5.31
CA PRO A 267 7.73 11.13 -4.63
C PRO A 267 7.40 12.52 -5.17
N ILE A 268 7.36 13.51 -4.27
CA ILE A 268 7.09 14.92 -4.58
C ILE A 268 8.24 15.79 -4.08
N ASN A 269 8.76 16.65 -4.94
CA ASN A 269 9.76 17.62 -4.53
C ASN A 269 9.12 18.77 -3.73
N LEU A 270 9.16 18.67 -2.41
CA LEU A 270 8.59 19.67 -1.49
C LEU A 270 9.19 21.07 -1.67
N ALA A 271 10.45 21.17 -2.11
CA ALA A 271 11.09 22.45 -2.39
C ALA A 271 10.43 23.18 -3.59
N GLU A 272 9.96 22.45 -4.61
CA GLU A 272 9.20 23.03 -5.72
C GLU A 272 7.83 23.55 -5.30
N ALA A 273 7.25 22.99 -4.23
CA ALA A 273 6.06 23.54 -3.59
C ALA A 273 6.37 24.73 -2.67
N GLY A 274 7.63 25.01 -2.38
CA GLY A 274 8.06 26.04 -1.43
C GLY A 274 8.00 25.60 0.03
N VAL A 275 7.89 24.30 0.30
CA VAL A 275 7.79 23.76 1.67
C VAL A 275 9.20 23.49 2.20
N PRO A 276 9.67 24.21 3.24
CA PRO A 276 10.97 23.95 3.85
C PRO A 276 10.94 22.68 4.71
N VAL A 277 12.01 21.89 4.66
CA VAL A 277 12.26 20.81 5.64
C VAL A 277 13.14 21.38 6.75
N GLN A 278 12.58 21.59 7.94
CA GLN A 278 13.25 22.26 9.04
C GLN A 278 12.88 21.65 10.41
N ASN A 279 13.82 21.71 11.36
CA ASN A 279 13.62 21.19 12.71
C ASN A 279 12.45 21.88 13.41
N GLY A 280 11.69 21.10 14.18
CA GLY A 280 10.49 21.59 14.87
C GLY A 280 9.25 21.75 13.99
N SER A 281 9.36 21.66 12.66
CA SER A 281 8.23 21.44 11.75
C SER A 281 8.07 19.96 11.41
N LYS A 282 6.88 19.57 10.96
CA LYS A 282 6.53 18.18 10.64
C LYS A 282 5.89 18.07 9.27
N ILE A 283 6.26 17.04 8.54
CA ILE A 283 5.64 16.64 7.28
C ILE A 283 5.22 15.18 7.46
N VAL A 284 3.92 14.93 7.49
CA VAL A 284 3.36 13.59 7.60
C VAL A 284 2.59 13.32 6.33
N TYR A 285 2.83 12.18 5.69
CA TYR A 285 2.08 11.87 4.49
C TYR A 285 1.72 10.41 4.39
N THR A 286 0.68 10.12 3.60
CA THR A 286 0.25 8.76 3.33
C THR A 286 0.57 8.35 1.90
N THR A 287 0.92 7.08 1.71
CA THR A 287 1.14 6.51 0.37
C THR A 287 0.82 5.01 0.34
N ILE A 288 0.60 4.46 -0.85
CA ILE A 288 0.50 3.01 -1.07
C ILE A 288 1.83 2.39 -1.53
N MET A 289 2.86 3.21 -1.75
CA MET A 289 4.15 2.81 -2.29
C MET A 289 5.26 3.03 -1.26
N GLU A 290 5.87 1.95 -0.80
CA GLU A 290 7.03 1.99 0.10
C GLU A 290 8.24 2.70 -0.55
N ASP A 291 8.41 2.57 -1.88
CA ASP A 291 9.47 3.26 -2.63
C ASP A 291 9.36 4.78 -2.58
N ALA A 292 8.13 5.31 -2.56
CA ALA A 292 7.92 6.75 -2.41
C ALA A 292 8.45 7.24 -1.06
N CYS A 293 8.42 6.40 -0.01
CA CYS A 293 9.03 6.73 1.27
C CYS A 293 10.58 6.82 1.18
N ASN A 294 11.22 5.92 0.45
CA ASN A 294 12.68 5.96 0.29
C ASN A 294 13.15 7.21 -0.48
N ALA A 295 12.43 7.59 -1.53
CA ALA A 295 12.80 8.71 -2.40
C ALA A 295 12.63 10.10 -1.75
N MET A 296 11.72 10.23 -0.79
CA MET A 296 11.46 11.49 -0.07
C MET A 296 12.46 11.77 1.06
N GLY A 297 13.34 10.81 1.37
CA GLY A 297 14.35 10.95 2.43
C GLY A 297 13.76 10.87 3.84
N ASP A 298 12.67 10.13 4.05
CA ASP A 298 11.99 10.08 5.34
C ASP A 298 12.88 9.54 6.45
N GLN A 299 12.73 10.13 7.63
CA GLN A 299 13.40 9.67 8.83
C GLN A 299 12.62 8.57 9.55
N MET A 300 11.28 8.60 9.49
CA MET A 300 10.41 7.62 10.14
C MET A 300 9.34 7.09 9.19
N LYS A 301 9.12 5.78 9.20
CA LYS A 301 8.16 5.10 8.33
C LYS A 301 7.31 4.13 9.13
N PHE A 302 5.99 4.22 8.97
CA PHE A 302 5.03 3.34 9.62
C PHE A 302 4.22 2.62 8.56
N LYS A 303 4.38 1.31 8.49
CA LYS A 303 3.42 0.48 7.77
C LYS A 303 2.11 0.50 8.55
N VAL A 304 0.99 0.77 7.90
CA VAL A 304 -0.37 0.66 8.45
C VAL A 304 -0.88 -0.73 8.04
N ASP A 305 -1.07 -1.59 9.03
CA ASP A 305 -1.49 -2.98 8.84
C ASP A 305 -3.01 -3.10 8.94
N CYS A 306 -3.54 -4.21 8.42
CA CYS A 306 -4.95 -4.54 8.62
C CYS A 306 -5.28 -4.70 10.11
N LEU A 307 -6.55 -4.48 10.46
CA LEU A 307 -7.01 -4.48 11.84
C LEU A 307 -6.69 -5.80 12.56
N LEU A 308 -6.51 -5.75 13.88
CA LEU A 308 -6.48 -6.95 14.69
C LEU A 308 -7.84 -7.67 14.59
N PRO A 309 -7.90 -9.00 14.80
CA PRO A 309 -9.15 -9.75 14.69
C PRO A 309 -10.31 -9.15 15.49
N ASP A 310 -10.06 -8.74 16.73
CA ASP A 310 -11.09 -8.15 17.60
C ASP A 310 -11.53 -6.77 17.11
N ASP A 311 -10.61 -5.92 16.67
CA ASP A 311 -10.91 -4.60 16.13
C ASP A 311 -11.68 -4.69 14.80
N ALA A 312 -11.32 -5.66 13.95
CA ALA A 312 -12.02 -5.95 12.70
C ALA A 312 -13.47 -6.36 12.97
N TRP A 313 -13.67 -7.23 13.97
CA TRP A 313 -15.00 -7.66 14.40
C TRP A 313 -15.82 -6.49 14.97
N ASN A 314 -15.21 -5.68 15.85
CA ASN A 314 -15.87 -4.52 16.43
C ASN A 314 -16.28 -3.50 15.36
N LEU A 315 -15.41 -3.21 14.39
CA LEU A 315 -15.75 -2.32 13.28
C LEU A 315 -16.90 -2.88 12.45
N PHE A 316 -16.91 -4.19 12.15
CA PHE A 316 -18.01 -4.81 11.41
C PHE A 316 -19.35 -4.71 12.16
N ARG A 317 -19.35 -4.98 13.47
CA ARG A 317 -20.53 -4.86 14.34
C ARG A 317 -21.11 -3.46 14.34
N LEU A 318 -20.26 -2.42 14.39
CA LEU A 318 -20.71 -1.02 14.35
C LEU A 318 -21.47 -0.71 13.05
N MET A 319 -21.06 -1.29 11.93
CA MET A 319 -21.67 -1.03 10.62
C MET A 319 -22.99 -1.78 10.43
N VAL A 320 -23.08 -3.01 10.96
CA VAL A 320 -24.31 -3.83 10.89
C VAL A 320 -25.35 -3.39 11.92
N LYS A 321 -24.89 -2.92 13.10
CA LYS A 321 -25.65 -2.58 14.30
C LYS A 321 -26.18 -3.79 15.07
N ASP A 322 -26.18 -3.67 16.40
CA ASP A 322 -26.57 -4.75 17.32
C ASP A 322 -28.04 -5.17 17.15
N ASP A 323 -28.94 -4.28 16.72
CA ASP A 323 -30.36 -4.62 16.51
C ASP A 323 -30.56 -5.60 15.34
N VAL A 324 -29.67 -5.57 14.34
CA VAL A 324 -29.69 -6.52 13.22
C VAL A 324 -29.00 -7.82 13.62
N LEU A 325 -27.87 -7.74 14.32
CA LEU A 325 -27.15 -8.93 14.81
C LEU A 325 -28.02 -9.79 15.75
N ASN A 326 -28.83 -9.14 16.58
CA ASN A 326 -29.72 -9.81 17.54
C ASN A 326 -31.08 -10.19 16.95
N SER A 327 -31.29 -10.04 15.64
CA SER A 327 -32.57 -10.37 15.00
C SER A 327 -32.82 -11.88 14.86
N HIS A 328 -31.77 -12.71 14.96
CA HIS A 328 -31.87 -14.17 14.96
C HIS A 328 -30.67 -14.81 15.69
N PRO A 329 -30.84 -15.93 16.45
CA PRO A 329 -29.76 -16.56 17.22
C PRO A 329 -28.52 -16.98 16.42
N ASP A 330 -28.70 -17.38 15.15
CA ASP A 330 -27.61 -17.84 14.28
C ASP A 330 -26.88 -16.70 13.55
N ILE A 331 -27.45 -15.49 13.49
CA ILE A 331 -26.85 -14.36 12.76
C ILE A 331 -25.49 -13.95 13.32
N PRO A 332 -25.24 -13.89 14.64
CA PRO A 332 -23.92 -13.53 15.17
C PRO A 332 -22.79 -14.41 14.62
N GLY A 333 -22.96 -15.73 14.58
CA GLY A 333 -21.94 -16.64 14.05
C GLY A 333 -21.73 -16.49 12.53
N LEU A 334 -22.80 -16.25 11.78
CA LEU A 334 -22.71 -15.95 10.35
C LEU A 334 -22.04 -14.58 10.11
N ALA A 335 -22.31 -13.60 10.95
CA ALA A 335 -21.72 -12.27 10.88
C ALA A 335 -20.21 -12.30 11.17
N GLU A 336 -19.76 -13.07 12.16
CA GLU A 336 -18.33 -13.31 12.41
C GLU A 336 -17.67 -13.95 11.19
N THR A 337 -18.35 -14.92 10.55
CA THR A 337 -17.86 -15.56 9.33
C THR A 337 -17.72 -14.54 8.18
N VAL A 338 -18.73 -13.70 7.96
CA VAL A 338 -18.69 -12.63 6.93
C VAL A 338 -17.58 -11.61 7.23
N ALA A 339 -17.39 -11.21 8.49
CA ALA A 339 -16.31 -10.32 8.90
C ALA A 339 -14.94 -10.94 8.62
N GLY A 340 -14.78 -12.25 8.87
CA GLY A 340 -13.58 -13.00 8.54
C GLY A 340 -13.26 -12.98 7.04
N LEU A 341 -14.27 -13.10 6.18
CA LEU A 341 -14.12 -13.05 4.72
C LEU A 341 -13.67 -11.67 4.20
N CYS A 342 -13.85 -10.59 4.97
CA CYS A 342 -13.38 -9.26 4.63
C CYS A 342 -11.85 -9.09 4.78
N GLY A 343 -11.14 -10.13 5.27
CA GLY A 343 -9.69 -10.13 5.38
C GLY A 343 -9.12 -9.07 6.32
N ARG A 344 -9.90 -8.64 7.33
CA ARG A 344 -9.53 -7.57 8.29
C ARG A 344 -9.24 -6.20 7.65
N LEU A 345 -9.63 -5.99 6.40
CA LEU A 345 -9.45 -4.73 5.69
C LEU A 345 -10.62 -3.77 6.02
N PRO A 346 -10.37 -2.61 6.65
CA PRO A 346 -11.42 -1.66 7.02
C PRO A 346 -12.37 -1.29 5.89
N LEU A 347 -11.85 -1.01 4.69
CA LEU A 347 -12.68 -0.70 3.52
C LEU A 347 -13.68 -1.81 3.19
N ALA A 348 -13.26 -3.09 3.29
CA ALA A 348 -14.13 -4.23 3.03
C ALA A 348 -15.16 -4.39 4.15
N LEU A 349 -14.73 -4.34 5.41
CA LEU A 349 -15.59 -4.44 6.60
C LEU A 349 -16.70 -3.37 6.60
N ILE A 350 -16.35 -2.13 6.29
CA ILE A 350 -17.28 -1.00 6.22
C ILE A 350 -18.31 -1.20 5.11
N THR A 351 -17.86 -1.55 3.92
CA THR A 351 -18.72 -1.65 2.74
C THR A 351 -19.65 -2.86 2.84
N ILE A 352 -19.13 -4.02 3.21
CA ILE A 352 -19.89 -5.27 3.36
C ILE A 352 -20.81 -5.16 4.58
N GLY A 353 -20.32 -4.68 5.73
CA GLY A 353 -21.14 -4.47 6.93
C GLY A 353 -22.33 -3.55 6.66
N SER A 354 -22.11 -2.46 5.92
CA SER A 354 -23.19 -1.56 5.50
C SER A 354 -24.20 -2.21 4.56
N ALA A 355 -23.76 -3.12 3.68
CA ALA A 355 -24.64 -3.88 2.80
C ALA A 355 -25.46 -4.95 3.57
N MET A 356 -24.92 -5.45 4.68
CA MET A 356 -25.58 -6.42 5.56
C MET A 356 -26.53 -5.76 6.58
N ALA A 357 -26.38 -4.46 6.86
CA ALA A 357 -27.17 -3.72 7.85
C ALA A 357 -28.70 -3.70 7.60
N SER A 358 -29.17 -4.12 6.42
CA SER A 358 -30.61 -4.27 6.12
C SER A 358 -31.11 -5.71 6.15
N ARG A 359 -30.23 -6.71 6.30
CA ARG A 359 -30.56 -8.14 6.23
C ARG A 359 -30.85 -8.70 7.62
N ARG A 360 -32.13 -8.98 7.92
CA ARG A 360 -32.58 -9.49 9.23
C ARG A 360 -32.93 -10.98 9.25
N ASN A 361 -32.85 -11.67 8.12
CA ASN A 361 -33.19 -13.10 7.99
C ASN A 361 -31.93 -13.96 7.87
N ARG A 362 -31.95 -15.14 8.52
CA ARG A 362 -30.85 -16.11 8.50
C ARG A 362 -30.42 -16.49 7.07
N ASP A 363 -31.37 -16.79 6.19
CA ASP A 363 -31.07 -17.25 4.83
C ASP A 363 -30.27 -16.22 4.02
N ALA A 364 -30.47 -14.91 4.23
CA ALA A 364 -29.71 -13.90 3.50
C ALA A 364 -28.28 -13.74 4.03
N TRP A 365 -28.01 -14.12 5.28
CA TRP A 365 -26.67 -14.21 5.85
C TRP A 365 -25.96 -15.48 5.38
N GLU A 366 -26.64 -16.62 5.36
CA GLU A 366 -26.10 -17.86 4.78
C GLU A 366 -25.76 -17.67 3.29
N ASN A 367 -26.67 -17.06 2.53
CA ASN A 367 -26.41 -16.72 1.12
C ASN A 367 -25.25 -15.73 0.98
N ALA A 368 -25.11 -14.75 1.86
CA ALA A 368 -23.97 -13.82 1.83
C ALA A 368 -22.63 -14.53 2.06
N VAL A 369 -22.57 -15.50 2.98
CA VAL A 369 -21.37 -16.34 3.18
C VAL A 369 -21.06 -17.10 1.90
N VAL A 370 -22.05 -17.74 1.28
CA VAL A 370 -21.88 -18.47 0.02
C VAL A 370 -21.40 -17.55 -1.11
N GLU A 371 -22.01 -16.38 -1.30
CA GLU A 371 -21.64 -15.40 -2.32
C GLU A 371 -20.22 -14.85 -2.09
N LEU A 372 -19.87 -14.42 -0.88
CA LEU A 372 -18.55 -13.86 -0.58
C LEU A 372 -17.44 -14.91 -0.69
N SER A 373 -17.69 -16.14 -0.24
CA SER A 373 -16.71 -17.22 -0.36
C SER A 373 -16.50 -17.62 -1.83
N ASN A 374 -17.56 -17.69 -2.64
CA ASN A 374 -17.50 -18.28 -3.98
C ASN A 374 -17.42 -17.27 -5.12
N TYR A 375 -18.16 -16.17 -5.05
CA TYR A 375 -18.30 -15.14 -6.09
C TYR A 375 -18.15 -13.74 -5.49
N PRO A 376 -16.99 -13.41 -4.85
CA PRO A 376 -16.82 -12.14 -4.16
C PRO A 376 -17.09 -10.95 -5.09
N ALA A 377 -16.77 -11.06 -6.38
CA ALA A 377 -17.04 -10.03 -7.38
C ALA A 377 -18.54 -9.72 -7.60
N GLU A 378 -19.41 -10.72 -7.44
CA GLU A 378 -20.85 -10.60 -7.63
C GLU A 378 -21.56 -10.06 -6.38
N PHE A 379 -20.88 -10.11 -5.23
CA PHE A 379 -21.43 -9.57 -4.00
C PHE A 379 -21.65 -8.05 -4.13
N PRO A 380 -22.80 -7.52 -3.68
CA PRO A 380 -23.11 -6.10 -3.82
C PRO A 380 -21.99 -5.19 -3.29
N ARG A 381 -21.62 -4.16 -4.06
CA ARG A 381 -20.57 -3.18 -3.74
C ARG A 381 -19.13 -3.69 -3.82
N MET A 382 -18.92 -4.99 -4.00
CA MET A 382 -17.59 -5.57 -4.01
C MET A 382 -16.88 -5.32 -5.34
N GLY A 383 -17.48 -5.74 -6.46
CA GLY A 383 -16.95 -5.53 -7.81
C GLY A 383 -16.93 -4.07 -8.28
N ASP A 384 -17.81 -3.21 -7.74
CA ASP A 384 -18.03 -1.82 -8.17
C ASP A 384 -17.41 -0.77 -7.23
N LEU A 385 -17.27 -1.03 -5.93
CA LEU A 385 -16.67 -0.06 -4.99
C LEU A 385 -15.32 -0.49 -4.41
N ILE A 386 -15.12 -1.77 -4.08
CA ILE A 386 -13.89 -2.22 -3.41
C ILE A 386 -12.82 -2.59 -4.45
N PHE A 387 -13.11 -3.49 -5.39
CA PHE A 387 -12.09 -3.94 -6.36
C PHE A 387 -11.50 -2.80 -7.20
N PRO A 388 -12.28 -1.84 -7.74
CA PRO A 388 -11.71 -0.71 -8.47
C PRO A 388 -10.77 0.14 -7.61
N ARG A 389 -11.05 0.27 -6.31
CA ARG A 389 -10.16 0.98 -5.37
C ARG A 389 -8.87 0.22 -5.13
N LEU A 390 -8.91 -1.11 -4.98
CA LEU A 390 -7.72 -1.94 -4.78
C LEU A 390 -6.90 -2.14 -6.07
N LYS A 391 -7.55 -2.15 -7.24
CA LYS A 391 -6.95 -2.30 -8.57
C LYS A 391 -5.94 -1.19 -8.89
N PHE A 392 -6.03 -0.06 -8.21
CA PHE A 392 -5.14 1.07 -8.43
C PHE A 392 -3.65 0.67 -8.39
N SER A 393 -3.18 -0.06 -7.37
CA SER A 393 -1.78 -0.50 -7.29
C SER A 393 -1.38 -1.42 -8.45
N TYR A 394 -2.31 -2.25 -8.92
CA TYR A 394 -2.10 -3.15 -10.05
C TYR A 394 -2.00 -2.39 -11.39
N ASP A 395 -2.85 -1.39 -11.59
CA ASP A 395 -2.88 -0.60 -12.83
C ASP A 395 -1.61 0.23 -13.03
N HIS A 396 -0.90 0.57 -11.95
CA HIS A 396 0.35 1.32 -11.95
C HIS A 396 1.61 0.44 -12.02
N LEU A 397 1.46 -0.88 -12.13
CA LEU A 397 2.60 -1.77 -12.32
C LEU A 397 3.32 -1.48 -13.64
N SER A 398 4.65 -1.46 -13.59
CA SER A 398 5.53 -0.98 -14.67
C SER A 398 5.51 -1.81 -15.96
N SER A 399 5.06 -3.07 -15.91
CA SER A 399 4.99 -3.92 -17.10
C SER A 399 3.92 -5.01 -16.99
N GLU A 400 3.48 -5.50 -18.16
CA GLU A 400 2.57 -6.66 -18.26
C GLU A 400 3.16 -7.92 -17.63
N THR A 401 4.50 -8.06 -17.58
CA THR A 401 5.16 -9.14 -16.83
C THR A 401 4.89 -9.03 -15.33
N HIS A 402 4.99 -7.84 -14.72
CA HIS A 402 4.67 -7.66 -13.31
C HIS A 402 3.20 -7.97 -13.02
N LYS A 403 2.30 -7.47 -13.89
CA LYS A 403 0.87 -7.75 -13.80
C LYS A 403 0.57 -9.25 -13.86
N THR A 404 1.14 -9.95 -14.84
CA THR A 404 0.94 -11.41 -14.98
C THR A 404 1.54 -12.19 -13.81
N CYS A 405 2.72 -11.79 -13.29
CA CYS A 405 3.33 -12.40 -12.11
C CYS A 405 2.48 -12.18 -10.84
N PHE A 406 1.88 -11.00 -10.68
CA PHE A 406 0.91 -10.73 -9.62
C PHE A 406 -0.32 -11.66 -9.75
N LEU A 407 -0.92 -11.75 -10.94
CA LEU A 407 -2.06 -12.64 -11.18
C LEU A 407 -1.69 -14.12 -10.93
N PHE A 408 -0.48 -14.55 -11.30
CA PHE A 408 0.02 -15.90 -11.03
C PHE A 408 0.00 -16.24 -9.53
N CYS A 409 0.29 -15.27 -8.65
CA CYS A 409 0.29 -15.49 -7.20
C CYS A 409 -1.08 -15.89 -6.65
N SER A 410 -2.18 -15.59 -7.36
CA SER A 410 -3.54 -16.00 -6.96
C SER A 410 -3.78 -17.51 -6.99
N LEU A 411 -2.87 -18.27 -7.64
CA LEU A 411 -2.88 -19.74 -7.63
C LEU A 411 -2.63 -20.32 -6.23
N PHE A 412 -1.98 -19.59 -5.33
CA PHE A 412 -1.78 -20.04 -3.95
C PHE A 412 -3.02 -19.79 -3.09
N LEU A 413 -3.19 -20.54 -2.00
CA LEU A 413 -4.34 -20.38 -1.11
C LEU A 413 -4.31 -19.05 -0.33
N LYS A 414 -5.48 -18.65 0.17
CA LYS A 414 -5.61 -17.55 1.14
C LYS A 414 -4.67 -17.78 2.32
N ASN A 415 -4.00 -16.72 2.76
CA ASN A 415 -2.97 -16.73 3.79
C ASN A 415 -1.74 -17.65 3.61
N GLN A 416 -1.54 -18.28 2.45
CA GLN A 416 -0.43 -19.20 2.21
C GLN A 416 0.92 -18.45 2.16
N LEU A 417 1.90 -18.93 2.93
CA LEU A 417 3.30 -18.51 2.79
C LEU A 417 3.91 -19.17 1.55
N ILE A 418 4.48 -18.36 0.67
CA ILE A 418 5.07 -18.79 -0.60
C ILE A 418 6.58 -18.53 -0.54
N ARG A 419 7.41 -19.54 -0.80
CA ARG A 419 8.86 -19.34 -0.87
C ARG A 419 9.21 -18.49 -2.09
N LYS A 420 10.03 -17.45 -1.92
CA LYS A 420 10.44 -16.57 -3.04
C LYS A 420 11.07 -17.36 -4.19
N ASP A 421 12.00 -18.28 -3.90
CA ASP A 421 12.67 -19.08 -4.95
C ASP A 421 11.71 -20.02 -5.70
N GLU A 422 10.72 -20.61 -5.00
CA GLU A 422 9.70 -21.48 -5.61
C GLU A 422 8.80 -20.70 -6.57
N LEU A 423 8.32 -19.53 -6.14
CA LEU A 423 7.48 -18.67 -6.96
C LEU A 423 8.20 -18.25 -8.25
N VAL A 424 9.47 -17.89 -8.13
CA VAL A 424 10.31 -17.50 -9.27
C VAL A 424 10.53 -18.68 -10.22
N ASP A 425 10.83 -19.88 -9.70
CA ASP A 425 11.03 -21.07 -10.54
C ASP A 425 9.74 -21.46 -11.29
N LEU A 426 8.57 -21.26 -10.70
CA LEU A 426 7.28 -21.41 -11.38
C LEU A 426 7.09 -20.38 -12.52
N TRP A 427 7.45 -19.11 -12.29
CA TRP A 427 7.41 -18.08 -13.34
C TRP A 427 8.37 -18.36 -14.50
N ILE A 428 9.55 -18.92 -14.20
CA ILE A 428 10.51 -19.39 -15.21
C ILE A 428 9.89 -20.54 -16.01
N GLY A 429 9.30 -21.51 -15.32
CA GLY A 429 8.62 -22.64 -15.92
C GLY A 429 7.52 -22.22 -16.90
N GLU A 430 6.66 -21.29 -16.51
CA GLU A 430 5.59 -20.84 -17.40
C GLU A 430 6.13 -20.00 -18.58
N GLY A 431 7.31 -19.39 -18.39
CA GLY A 431 7.99 -18.56 -19.36
C GLY A 431 7.60 -17.08 -19.27
N LEU A 432 7.29 -16.59 -18.06
CA LEU A 432 6.96 -15.19 -17.80
C LEU A 432 8.21 -14.29 -17.76
N LEU A 433 9.36 -14.86 -17.41
CA LEU A 433 10.64 -14.13 -17.26
C LEU A 433 11.46 -14.17 -18.56
N ARG A 434 12.21 -13.09 -18.82
CA ARG A 434 13.11 -13.01 -19.97
C ARG A 434 14.39 -13.79 -19.66
N GLY A 435 15.13 -14.17 -20.71
CA GLY A 435 16.45 -14.78 -20.51
C GLY A 435 16.43 -16.18 -19.91
N SER A 436 15.36 -16.95 -20.13
CA SER A 436 15.22 -18.33 -19.61
C SER A 436 16.32 -19.30 -20.04
N HIS A 437 17.26 -18.91 -20.91
CA HIS A 437 18.47 -19.65 -21.25
C HIS A 437 19.55 -19.60 -20.14
N ASN A 438 19.41 -18.69 -19.17
CA ASN A 438 20.27 -18.59 -17.99
C ASN A 438 19.40 -18.49 -16.72
N ILE A 439 19.40 -19.56 -15.92
CA ILE A 439 18.57 -19.66 -14.72
C ILE A 439 18.93 -18.60 -13.67
N ALA A 440 20.21 -18.22 -13.54
CA ALA A 440 20.64 -17.23 -12.56
C ALA A 440 20.12 -15.83 -12.91
N VAL A 441 20.18 -15.44 -14.18
CA VAL A 441 19.64 -14.17 -14.68
C VAL A 441 18.12 -14.14 -14.54
N ALA A 442 17.43 -15.22 -14.92
CA ALA A 442 15.98 -15.32 -14.79
C ALA A 442 15.55 -15.24 -13.32
N ARG A 443 16.27 -15.90 -12.40
CA ARG A 443 16.00 -15.81 -10.96
C ARG A 443 16.23 -14.42 -10.38
N MET A 444 17.27 -13.73 -10.84
CA MET A 444 17.51 -12.33 -10.46
C MET A 444 16.36 -11.43 -10.91
N GLN A 445 15.91 -11.56 -12.18
CA GLN A 445 14.77 -10.82 -12.68
C GLN A 445 13.50 -11.10 -11.85
N GLY A 446 13.23 -12.36 -11.54
CA GLY A 446 12.08 -12.76 -10.73
C GLY A 446 12.11 -12.15 -9.32
N LYS A 447 13.29 -12.09 -8.69
CA LYS A 447 13.47 -11.43 -7.38
C LYS A 447 13.16 -9.93 -7.46
N CYS A 448 13.67 -9.23 -8.48
CA CYS A 448 13.34 -7.82 -8.68
C CYS A 448 11.83 -7.58 -8.87
N ILE A 449 11.12 -8.50 -9.56
CA ILE A 449 9.66 -8.41 -9.70
C ILE A 449 8.97 -8.60 -8.34
N ILE A 450 9.40 -9.57 -7.53
CA ILE A 450 8.87 -9.76 -6.17
C ILE A 450 9.06 -8.49 -5.34
N ASP A 451 10.27 -7.92 -5.35
CA ASP A 451 10.58 -6.73 -4.57
C ASP A 451 9.73 -5.54 -5.03
N SER A 452 9.54 -5.36 -6.35
CA SER A 452 8.63 -4.37 -6.93
C SER A 452 7.17 -4.57 -6.47
N LEU A 453 6.66 -5.80 -6.43
CA LEU A 453 5.31 -6.10 -5.93
C LEU A 453 5.16 -5.84 -4.42
N ILE A 454 6.22 -6.06 -3.64
CA ILE A 454 6.26 -5.69 -2.21
C ILE A 454 6.21 -4.18 -2.05
N CYS A 455 7.00 -3.44 -2.83
CA CYS A 455 7.10 -1.99 -2.75
C CYS A 455 5.77 -1.28 -3.01
N VAL A 456 4.89 -1.85 -3.84
CA VAL A 456 3.53 -1.31 -4.09
C VAL A 456 2.44 -1.95 -3.21
N CYS A 457 2.84 -2.64 -2.14
CA CYS A 457 2.00 -3.32 -1.17
C CYS A 457 1.05 -4.38 -1.78
N LEU A 458 1.42 -5.00 -2.90
CA LEU A 458 0.65 -6.10 -3.50
C LEU A 458 1.05 -7.48 -2.96
N LEU A 459 2.27 -7.59 -2.42
CA LEU A 459 2.76 -8.73 -1.67
C LEU A 459 3.35 -8.26 -0.34
N GLU A 460 3.35 -9.14 0.66
CA GLU A 460 3.95 -8.90 1.97
C GLU A 460 5.14 -9.83 2.16
N GLU A 461 6.30 -9.29 2.54
CA GLU A 461 7.45 -10.11 2.92
C GLU A 461 7.29 -10.66 4.34
N VAL A 462 7.59 -11.94 4.49
CA VAL A 462 7.56 -12.65 5.77
C VAL A 462 8.90 -13.34 5.95
N GLN A 463 9.63 -12.94 7.00
CA GLN A 463 10.82 -13.65 7.43
C GLN A 463 10.41 -14.86 8.27
N ALA A 464 10.91 -16.04 7.92
CA ALA A 464 10.68 -17.27 8.68
C ALA A 464 11.99 -18.06 8.81
N TYR A 465 12.03 -18.99 9.78
CA TYR A 465 13.21 -19.79 10.12
C TYR A 465 13.92 -20.47 8.94
N PHE A 466 13.22 -20.78 7.85
CA PHE A 466 13.75 -21.53 6.69
C PHE A 466 13.92 -20.69 5.41
N GLY A 467 13.92 -19.35 5.51
CA GLY A 467 14.22 -18.43 4.41
C GLY A 467 13.21 -17.32 4.22
N ASN A 468 13.25 -16.67 3.05
CA ASN A 468 12.41 -15.53 2.72
C ASN A 468 11.12 -15.99 2.04
N TYR A 469 9.98 -15.60 2.61
CA TYR A 469 8.65 -15.90 2.11
C TYR A 469 7.94 -14.62 1.70
N VAL A 470 6.95 -14.79 0.85
CA VAL A 470 5.96 -13.76 0.55
C VAL A 470 4.55 -14.30 0.77
N LYS A 471 3.63 -13.39 1.03
CA LYS A 471 2.22 -13.66 1.21
C LYS A 471 1.40 -12.67 0.40
N MET A 472 0.31 -13.13 -0.20
CA MET A 472 -0.69 -12.27 -0.83
C MET A 472 -1.88 -12.10 0.12
N HIS A 473 -2.31 -10.86 0.32
CA HIS A 473 -3.48 -10.56 1.14
C HIS A 473 -4.76 -11.15 0.51
N ASP A 474 -5.70 -11.64 1.33
CA ASP A 474 -6.89 -12.37 0.84
C ASP A 474 -7.74 -11.53 -0.14
N MET A 475 -7.99 -10.25 0.18
CA MET A 475 -8.68 -9.31 -0.72
C MET A 475 -7.92 -9.03 -2.03
N LEU A 476 -6.57 -9.08 -2.02
CA LEU A 476 -5.76 -8.90 -3.22
C LEU A 476 -5.76 -10.16 -4.09
N ARG A 477 -5.86 -11.34 -3.47
CA ARG A 477 -6.08 -12.59 -4.18
C ARG A 477 -7.44 -12.60 -4.87
N ASP A 478 -8.50 -12.19 -4.17
CA ASP A 478 -9.84 -12.11 -4.75
C ASP A 478 -9.90 -11.06 -5.89
N LEU A 479 -9.18 -9.93 -5.74
CA LEU A 479 -8.98 -8.95 -6.81
C LEU A 479 -8.27 -9.57 -8.02
N ALA A 480 -7.17 -10.30 -7.80
CA ALA A 480 -6.40 -10.94 -8.87
C ALA A 480 -7.26 -11.95 -9.66
N LEU A 481 -8.06 -12.76 -8.96
CA LEU A 481 -8.99 -13.70 -9.59
C LEU A 481 -10.08 -12.96 -10.39
N TRP A 482 -10.59 -11.85 -9.87
CA TRP A 482 -11.57 -11.02 -10.59
C TRP A 482 -10.98 -10.38 -11.86
N ILE A 483 -9.76 -9.84 -11.80
CA ILE A 483 -9.06 -9.31 -12.98
C ILE A 483 -8.85 -10.42 -14.01
N ALA A 484 -8.37 -11.59 -13.58
CA ALA A 484 -8.16 -12.74 -14.46
C ALA A 484 -9.47 -13.28 -15.05
N PHE A 485 -10.58 -13.17 -14.32
CA PHE A 485 -11.91 -13.54 -14.82
C PHE A 485 -12.38 -12.60 -15.94
N GLN A 486 -12.04 -11.31 -15.88
CA GLN A 486 -12.38 -10.35 -16.94
C GLN A 486 -11.51 -10.50 -18.20
N ASP A 487 -10.34 -11.12 -18.09
CA ASP A 487 -9.40 -11.31 -19.19
C ASP A 487 -9.63 -12.67 -19.89
N GLU A 488 -10.14 -12.63 -21.13
CA GLU A 488 -10.32 -13.83 -21.98
C GLU A 488 -9.01 -14.58 -22.27
N GLY A 489 -7.88 -13.88 -22.26
CA GLY A 489 -6.56 -14.44 -22.53
C GLY A 489 -5.87 -15.06 -21.32
N ASN A 490 -6.44 -14.93 -20.12
CA ASN A 490 -5.71 -15.22 -18.88
C ASN A 490 -6.58 -15.86 -17.78
N LYS A 491 -7.54 -16.70 -18.15
CA LYS A 491 -8.45 -17.36 -17.21
C LYS A 491 -7.69 -18.20 -16.17
N ILE A 492 -7.95 -17.93 -14.89
CA ILE A 492 -7.38 -18.66 -13.75
C ILE A 492 -8.49 -19.39 -13.00
N LEU A 493 -8.28 -20.68 -12.75
CA LEU A 493 -9.13 -21.49 -11.86
C LEU A 493 -8.30 -21.87 -10.62
N ALA A 494 -8.75 -21.51 -9.42
CA ALA A 494 -8.03 -21.81 -8.19
C ALA A 494 -8.97 -22.36 -7.11
N SER A 495 -8.54 -23.43 -6.44
CA SER A 495 -9.30 -24.09 -5.38
C SER A 495 -9.63 -23.19 -4.20
N LYS A 496 -10.81 -23.42 -3.60
CA LYS A 496 -11.29 -22.78 -2.37
C LYS A 496 -11.55 -23.88 -1.33
N PRO A 497 -10.65 -24.07 -0.34
CA PRO A 497 -10.66 -25.24 0.55
C PRO A 497 -11.92 -25.36 1.42
N GLU A 498 -12.69 -24.29 1.58
CA GLU A 498 -13.93 -24.26 2.37
C GLU A 498 -15.15 -24.83 1.63
N ASN A 499 -15.10 -24.97 0.30
CA ASN A 499 -16.22 -25.43 -0.53
C ASN A 499 -15.72 -26.16 -1.78
N ASP A 500 -15.02 -27.28 -1.56
CA ASP A 500 -14.49 -28.15 -2.62
C ASP A 500 -15.59 -28.67 -3.58
N GLU A 501 -16.88 -28.61 -3.21
CA GLU A 501 -18.01 -29.11 -4.02
C GLU A 501 -18.45 -28.16 -5.15
N LEU A 502 -18.22 -26.84 -5.07
CA LEU A 502 -18.76 -25.89 -6.08
C LEU A 502 -17.91 -25.78 -7.35
N ILE A 503 -16.60 -26.09 -7.29
CA ILE A 503 -15.78 -26.27 -8.51
C ILE A 503 -16.28 -27.48 -9.32
N ILE A 504 -16.99 -28.40 -8.67
CA ILE A 504 -17.46 -29.68 -9.24
C ILE A 504 -18.76 -29.51 -10.03
N GLU A 505 -19.60 -28.54 -9.68
CA GLU A 505 -20.95 -28.41 -10.26
C GLU A 505 -21.04 -27.41 -11.42
N GLN A 506 -20.07 -26.49 -11.54
CA GLN A 506 -20.03 -25.51 -12.63
C GLN A 506 -18.87 -25.74 -13.60
N GLN A 507 -19.22 -26.36 -14.74
CA GLN A 507 -18.72 -26.09 -16.10
C GLN A 507 -17.57 -26.96 -16.65
N SER A 508 -17.89 -27.74 -17.69
CA SER A 508 -16.94 -28.21 -18.70
C SER A 508 -16.41 -27.09 -19.61
N VAL A 509 -17.12 -25.94 -19.64
CA VAL A 509 -16.78 -24.75 -20.42
C VAL A 509 -15.57 -23.99 -19.82
N THR A 510 -15.42 -23.97 -18.49
CA THR A 510 -14.34 -23.22 -17.81
C THR A 510 -12.96 -23.83 -18.00
N TRP A 511 -12.85 -25.16 -18.06
CA TRP A 511 -11.56 -25.85 -18.24
C TRP A 511 -10.98 -25.69 -19.66
N ASN A 512 -11.84 -25.57 -20.68
CA ASN A 512 -11.40 -25.34 -22.06
C ASN A 512 -10.70 -23.98 -22.22
N GLU A 513 -11.13 -22.98 -21.46
CA GLU A 513 -10.59 -21.62 -21.51
C GLU A 513 -9.47 -21.39 -20.49
N ALA A 514 -9.33 -22.27 -19.49
CA ALA A 514 -8.37 -22.13 -18.42
C ALA A 514 -6.92 -22.09 -18.93
N VAL A 515 -6.19 -21.07 -18.49
CA VAL A 515 -4.75 -20.89 -18.75
C VAL A 515 -3.93 -21.36 -17.56
N ARG A 516 -4.45 -21.18 -16.34
CA ARG A 516 -3.82 -21.68 -15.11
C ARG A 516 -4.85 -22.31 -14.19
N VAL A 517 -4.48 -23.45 -13.61
CA VAL A 517 -5.30 -24.20 -12.67
C VAL A 517 -4.49 -24.48 -11.42
N SER A 518 -5.10 -24.26 -10.25
CA SER A 518 -4.55 -24.61 -8.95
C SER A 518 -5.57 -25.40 -8.13
N LEU A 519 -5.14 -26.57 -7.63
CA LEU A 519 -5.94 -27.51 -6.86
C LEU A 519 -5.19 -27.89 -5.58
N TRP A 520 -5.73 -27.49 -4.44
CA TRP A 520 -5.23 -27.83 -3.12
C TRP A 520 -6.30 -28.57 -2.36
N SER A 521 -5.92 -29.64 -1.68
CA SER A 521 -6.78 -30.28 -0.68
C SER A 521 -6.17 -30.06 0.70
N PHE A 522 -6.83 -29.27 1.55
CA PHE A 522 -6.41 -29.10 2.93
C PHE A 522 -7.49 -29.62 3.87
N LEU A 523 -7.09 -30.47 4.81
CA LEU A 523 -7.96 -30.95 5.88
C LEU A 523 -8.12 -29.83 6.92
N VAL A 524 -9.23 -29.11 6.88
CA VAL A 524 -9.62 -28.25 8.01
C VAL A 524 -9.96 -29.16 9.20
N THR A 525 -9.20 -28.99 10.27
CA THR A 525 -9.39 -29.39 11.69
C THR A 525 -10.37 -30.53 12.03
N SER A 526 -9.81 -31.56 12.69
CA SER A 526 -10.44 -32.57 13.56
C SER A 526 -11.98 -32.63 13.58
N LEU A 527 -12.56 -33.50 12.74
CA LEU A 527 -13.59 -34.50 13.08
C LEU A 527 -13.95 -35.22 11.76
N ALA A 528 -13.43 -36.44 11.62
CA ALA A 528 -13.56 -37.35 10.48
C ALA A 528 -12.94 -36.88 9.13
N PRO A 529 -11.86 -37.52 8.64
CA PRO A 529 -11.34 -37.25 7.32
C PRO A 529 -12.37 -37.70 6.26
N ARG A 530 -12.90 -36.76 5.48
CA ARG A 530 -13.38 -37.05 4.13
C ARG A 530 -12.29 -36.57 3.18
N PRO A 531 -11.37 -37.44 2.74
CA PRO A 531 -10.36 -37.05 1.77
C PRO A 531 -11.08 -36.56 0.51
N PHE A 532 -10.78 -35.34 0.07
CA PHE A 532 -11.05 -34.93 -1.30
C PHE A 532 -10.26 -35.86 -2.22
N SER A 533 -10.93 -36.86 -2.76
CA SER A 533 -10.37 -37.60 -3.85
C SER A 533 -10.68 -36.80 -5.11
N LEU A 534 -9.67 -36.19 -5.72
CA LEU A 534 -9.73 -35.79 -7.14
C LEU A 534 -10.24 -36.96 -8.00
N TRP A 535 -10.04 -38.20 -7.56
CA TRP A 535 -10.71 -39.39 -8.09
C TRP A 535 -12.24 -39.30 -8.10
N ARG A 536 -12.92 -38.74 -7.09
CA ARG A 536 -14.39 -38.55 -7.12
C ARG A 536 -14.80 -37.41 -8.06
N PHE A 537 -14.00 -36.34 -8.16
CA PHE A 537 -14.16 -35.27 -9.16
C PHE A 537 -14.07 -35.83 -10.58
N PHE A 538 -12.96 -36.49 -10.90
CA PHE A 538 -12.76 -37.16 -12.16
C PHE A 538 -13.81 -38.26 -12.36
N LYS A 539 -14.01 -39.21 -11.43
CA LYS A 539 -14.97 -40.33 -11.60
C LYS A 539 -16.44 -39.89 -11.76
N LYS A 540 -16.88 -38.78 -11.15
CA LYS A 540 -18.25 -38.25 -11.31
C LYS A 540 -18.40 -37.44 -12.60
N SER A 541 -17.35 -36.75 -13.06
CA SER A 541 -17.34 -35.97 -14.32
C SER A 541 -16.95 -36.77 -15.56
N LEU A 542 -16.30 -37.93 -15.41
CA LEU A 542 -15.74 -38.78 -16.49
C LEU A 542 -16.70 -39.86 -16.99
N THR A 543 -17.97 -39.79 -16.65
CA THR A 543 -18.96 -40.72 -17.20
C THR A 543 -19.24 -40.48 -18.69
N THR A 544 -18.74 -39.39 -19.29
CA THR A 544 -19.00 -39.07 -20.72
C THR A 544 -17.80 -38.63 -21.57
N ALA A 545 -16.78 -37.89 -21.07
CA ALA A 545 -15.53 -37.55 -21.78
C ALA A 545 -14.50 -36.83 -20.87
N PRO A 546 -13.19 -36.85 -21.17
CA PRO A 546 -12.19 -36.07 -20.44
C PRO A 546 -12.33 -34.55 -20.69
N PRO A 547 -12.14 -33.68 -19.68
CA PRO A 547 -12.22 -32.23 -19.87
C PRO A 547 -11.05 -31.76 -20.75
N SER A 548 -11.37 -31.27 -21.94
CA SER A 548 -10.40 -30.65 -22.85
C SER A 548 -9.87 -29.34 -22.24
N CYS A 549 -8.54 -29.17 -22.17
CA CYS A 549 -7.87 -28.02 -21.57
C CYS A 549 -6.73 -27.53 -22.48
N PRO A 550 -7.03 -27.14 -23.75
CA PRO A 550 -6.01 -26.95 -24.78
C PRO A 550 -5.10 -25.73 -24.52
N ARG A 551 -5.55 -24.77 -23.71
CA ARG A 551 -4.83 -23.53 -23.38
C ARG A 551 -4.07 -23.59 -22.05
N LEU A 552 -4.20 -24.69 -21.29
CA LEU A 552 -3.64 -24.78 -19.96
C LEU A 552 -2.11 -24.77 -20.00
N LEU A 553 -1.51 -23.74 -19.39
CA LEU A 553 -0.06 -23.57 -19.27
C LEU A 553 0.46 -24.04 -17.92
N THR A 554 -0.32 -23.83 -16.85
CA THR A 554 0.10 -24.13 -15.48
C THR A 554 -0.94 -24.98 -14.76
N LEU A 555 -0.51 -26.13 -14.25
CA LEU A 555 -1.28 -26.99 -13.38
C LEU A 555 -0.53 -27.18 -12.06
N LEU A 556 -1.09 -26.62 -10.99
CA LEU A 556 -0.58 -26.74 -9.62
C LEU A 556 -1.52 -27.66 -8.84
N VAL A 557 -1.02 -28.79 -8.36
CA VAL A 557 -1.78 -29.76 -7.56
C VAL A 557 -1.00 -30.11 -6.32
N ARG A 558 -1.53 -29.80 -5.13
CA ARG A 558 -0.87 -30.09 -3.85
C ARG A 558 -1.80 -30.73 -2.85
N TYR A 559 -1.25 -31.62 -2.04
CA TYR A 559 -1.94 -32.31 -0.95
C TYR A 559 -3.21 -33.07 -1.38
N ALA A 560 -3.36 -33.36 -2.68
CA ALA A 560 -4.51 -34.06 -3.18
C ALA A 560 -4.41 -35.57 -2.88
N SER A 561 -5.54 -36.16 -2.51
CA SER A 561 -5.62 -37.61 -2.26
C SER A 561 -5.84 -38.37 -3.57
N MET A 562 -4.78 -38.48 -4.39
CA MET A 562 -4.76 -39.35 -5.57
C MET A 562 -3.63 -40.36 -5.53
N LYS A 563 -3.98 -41.62 -5.84
CA LYS A 563 -2.99 -42.70 -5.99
C LYS A 563 -2.50 -42.82 -7.43
N GLU A 564 -3.44 -42.83 -8.37
CA GLU A 564 -3.19 -43.03 -9.79
C GLU A 564 -4.05 -42.07 -10.61
N LEU A 565 -3.48 -41.64 -11.75
CA LEU A 565 -4.14 -40.80 -12.73
C LEU A 565 -4.59 -41.68 -13.92
N PRO A 566 -5.67 -41.32 -14.62
CA PRO A 566 -6.05 -41.98 -15.86
C PRO A 566 -4.99 -41.77 -16.96
N GLU A 567 -4.81 -42.75 -17.85
CA GLU A 567 -3.79 -42.68 -18.92
C GLU A 567 -4.00 -41.54 -19.91
N TRP A 568 -5.23 -41.12 -20.15
CA TRP A 568 -5.55 -40.01 -21.07
C TRP A 568 -5.33 -38.63 -20.45
N PHE A 569 -4.96 -38.54 -19.17
CA PHE A 569 -5.00 -37.28 -18.41
C PHE A 569 -4.21 -36.14 -19.06
N PHE A 570 -3.01 -36.41 -19.56
CA PHE A 570 -2.16 -35.39 -20.18
C PHE A 570 -2.48 -35.13 -21.65
N GLN A 571 -3.23 -36.02 -22.33
CA GLN A 571 -3.67 -35.80 -23.71
C GLN A 571 -4.52 -34.54 -23.85
N SER A 572 -5.28 -34.19 -22.80
CA SER A 572 -6.15 -33.03 -22.78
C SER A 572 -5.44 -31.69 -22.55
N MET A 573 -4.12 -31.69 -22.30
CA MET A 573 -3.34 -30.49 -21.88
C MET A 573 -2.08 -30.28 -22.74
N PRO A 574 -2.20 -30.15 -24.08
CA PRO A 574 -1.05 -30.10 -24.99
C PRO A 574 -0.14 -28.86 -24.81
N ALA A 575 -0.67 -27.77 -24.24
CA ALA A 575 0.07 -26.52 -24.04
C ALA A 575 0.86 -26.46 -22.71
N LEU A 576 0.74 -27.49 -21.85
CA LEU A 576 1.23 -27.45 -20.48
C LEU A 576 2.74 -27.17 -20.40
N ARG A 577 3.12 -26.20 -19.57
CA ARG A 577 4.51 -25.78 -19.31
C ARG A 577 4.94 -26.03 -17.88
N VAL A 578 4.03 -25.85 -16.92
CA VAL A 578 4.29 -26.03 -15.49
C VAL A 578 3.42 -27.14 -14.95
N LEU A 579 4.08 -28.18 -14.43
CA LEU A 579 3.45 -29.24 -13.66
C LEU A 579 4.04 -29.27 -12.25
N GLU A 580 3.33 -28.63 -11.33
CA GLU A 580 3.68 -28.59 -9.92
C GLU A 580 2.83 -29.61 -9.17
N TRP A 581 3.38 -30.80 -8.92
CA TRP A 581 2.68 -31.93 -8.31
C TRP A 581 3.29 -32.33 -6.96
N SER A 582 4.05 -31.45 -6.31
CA SER A 582 4.71 -31.80 -5.06
C SER A 582 3.72 -32.05 -3.92
N ARG A 583 4.17 -32.73 -2.87
CA ARG A 583 3.42 -32.98 -1.62
C ARG A 583 2.12 -33.78 -1.82
N ASN A 584 2.06 -34.59 -2.87
CA ASN A 584 1.01 -35.57 -3.09
C ASN A 584 1.49 -36.95 -2.62
N GLY A 585 1.46 -37.16 -1.30
CA GLY A 585 2.02 -38.36 -0.64
C GLY A 585 1.35 -39.69 -0.99
N ASN A 586 0.29 -39.69 -1.80
CA ASN A 586 -0.38 -40.89 -2.29
C ASN A 586 0.00 -41.24 -3.75
N LEU A 587 0.60 -40.31 -4.50
CA LEU A 587 0.90 -40.51 -5.92
C LEU A 587 2.00 -41.57 -6.10
N THR A 588 1.65 -42.71 -6.69
CA THR A 588 2.58 -43.83 -6.90
C THR A 588 3.14 -43.92 -8.32
N LYS A 589 2.41 -43.41 -9.31
CA LYS A 589 2.77 -43.45 -10.73
C LYS A 589 2.34 -42.18 -11.46
N LEU A 590 3.12 -41.80 -12.47
CA LEU A 590 2.78 -40.72 -13.41
C LEU A 590 2.43 -41.36 -14.77
N PRO A 591 1.18 -41.36 -15.21
CA PRO A 591 0.78 -42.01 -16.46
C PRO A 591 1.09 -41.08 -17.63
N MET A 592 2.27 -41.26 -18.21
CA MET A 592 2.74 -40.46 -19.34
C MET A 592 2.88 -41.34 -20.56
N GLN A 593 2.28 -40.91 -21.67
CA GLN A 593 2.38 -41.58 -22.96
C GLN A 593 3.38 -40.87 -23.87
N LYS A 594 3.82 -41.58 -24.91
CA LYS A 594 4.77 -41.05 -25.88
C LYS A 594 4.16 -39.85 -26.62
N GLY A 595 4.87 -38.73 -26.59
CA GLY A 595 4.46 -37.50 -27.30
C GLY A 595 3.59 -36.56 -26.46
N GLU A 596 3.33 -36.87 -25.20
CA GLU A 596 2.65 -35.97 -24.27
C GLU A 596 3.64 -34.97 -23.63
N LEU A 597 3.09 -33.84 -23.15
CA LEU A 597 3.83 -32.82 -22.38
C LEU A 597 5.11 -32.30 -23.08
N ILE A 598 5.13 -32.26 -24.41
CA ILE A 598 6.29 -31.78 -25.20
C ILE A 598 6.64 -30.30 -24.95
N ASN A 599 5.69 -29.54 -24.39
CA ASN A 599 5.87 -28.13 -24.04
C ASN A 599 6.30 -27.91 -22.59
N LEU A 600 6.43 -28.98 -21.80
CA LEU A 600 6.75 -28.90 -20.37
C LEU A 600 8.13 -28.29 -20.16
N ARG A 601 8.19 -27.35 -19.21
CA ARG A 601 9.38 -26.57 -18.82
C ARG A 601 9.69 -26.70 -17.34
N TYR A 602 8.70 -27.00 -16.51
CA TYR A 602 8.85 -27.22 -15.08
C TYR A 602 8.09 -28.47 -14.66
N LEU A 603 8.79 -29.39 -13.98
CA LEU A 603 8.21 -30.58 -13.38
C LEU A 603 8.69 -30.71 -11.93
N ASN A 604 7.75 -30.67 -11.00
CA ASN A 604 8.04 -30.92 -9.59
C ASN A 604 7.19 -32.09 -9.06
N LEU A 605 7.88 -33.17 -8.68
CA LEU A 605 7.30 -34.36 -8.07
C LEU A 605 7.79 -34.53 -6.62
N SER A 606 8.29 -33.48 -6.01
CA SER A 606 8.89 -33.55 -4.67
C SER A 606 7.87 -34.00 -3.62
N ASP A 607 8.31 -34.70 -2.58
CA ASP A 607 7.46 -35.22 -1.50
C ASP A 607 6.29 -36.11 -1.98
N THR A 608 6.47 -36.81 -3.11
CA THR A 608 5.57 -37.87 -3.58
C THR A 608 6.12 -39.26 -3.26
N VAL A 609 5.30 -40.29 -3.43
CA VAL A 609 5.69 -41.70 -3.23
C VAL A 609 5.83 -42.45 -4.55
N ILE A 610 6.17 -41.72 -5.62
CA ILE A 610 6.35 -42.28 -6.96
C ILE A 610 7.45 -43.33 -6.94
N SER A 611 7.19 -44.51 -7.52
CA SER A 611 8.15 -45.62 -7.52
C SER A 611 9.08 -45.63 -8.74
N GLU A 612 8.61 -45.09 -9.86
CA GLU A 612 9.29 -45.07 -11.15
C GLU A 612 8.96 -43.78 -11.91
N LEU A 613 9.94 -43.24 -12.64
CA LEU A 613 9.70 -42.15 -13.59
C LEU A 613 9.40 -42.75 -14.97
N PRO A 614 8.36 -42.28 -15.68
CA PRO A 614 8.11 -42.72 -17.05
C PRO A 614 9.26 -42.32 -17.97
N ILE A 615 9.72 -43.25 -18.82
CA ILE A 615 10.82 -43.02 -19.75
C ILE A 615 10.45 -41.98 -20.82
N GLU A 616 9.15 -41.79 -21.04
CA GLU A 616 8.52 -40.84 -21.94
C GLU A 616 8.90 -39.38 -21.64
N ILE A 617 9.29 -39.05 -20.39
CA ILE A 617 9.80 -37.73 -19.99
C ILE A 617 10.97 -37.28 -20.87
N LYS A 618 11.74 -38.21 -21.44
CA LYS A 618 12.83 -37.89 -22.38
C LYS A 618 12.36 -37.07 -23.59
N GLY A 619 11.06 -37.12 -23.94
CA GLY A 619 10.45 -36.32 -25.00
C GLY A 619 10.19 -34.85 -24.61
N CYS A 620 10.29 -34.50 -23.32
CA CYS A 620 10.14 -33.13 -22.83
C CYS A 620 11.42 -32.31 -23.03
N CYS A 621 11.87 -32.16 -24.28
CA CYS A 621 13.15 -31.49 -24.60
C CYS A 621 13.21 -30.02 -24.18
N LYS A 622 12.07 -29.40 -23.83
CA LYS A 622 11.95 -28.03 -23.31
C LYS A 622 12.01 -27.94 -21.78
N LEU A 623 12.14 -29.06 -21.07
CA LEU A 623 12.16 -29.09 -19.61
C LEU A 623 13.40 -28.35 -19.09
N ILE A 624 13.17 -27.30 -18.29
CA ILE A 624 14.21 -26.45 -17.69
C ILE A 624 14.49 -26.89 -16.25
N ILE A 625 13.44 -27.22 -15.51
CA ILE A 625 13.49 -27.50 -14.07
C ILE A 625 12.85 -28.87 -13.79
N LEU A 626 13.62 -29.78 -13.18
CA LEU A 626 13.17 -31.08 -12.71
C LEU A 626 13.48 -31.26 -11.22
N LEU A 627 12.43 -31.30 -10.39
CA LEU A 627 12.54 -31.44 -8.93
C LEU A 627 11.92 -32.76 -8.47
N LEU A 628 12.73 -33.56 -7.79
CA LEU A 628 12.42 -34.91 -7.29
C LEU A 628 12.75 -35.04 -5.80
N ASP A 629 12.78 -33.93 -5.07
CA ASP A 629 13.21 -33.92 -3.67
C ASP A 629 12.26 -34.74 -2.80
N GLY A 630 12.77 -35.52 -1.86
CA GLY A 630 11.93 -36.32 -0.96
C GLY A 630 11.09 -37.41 -1.66
N THR A 631 11.40 -37.79 -2.90
CA THR A 631 10.74 -38.91 -3.62
C THR A 631 11.15 -40.27 -3.05
N LYS A 632 10.59 -40.64 -1.90
CA LYS A 632 11.11 -41.74 -1.06
C LYS A 632 11.12 -43.12 -1.73
N LYS A 633 10.14 -43.41 -2.60
CA LYS A 633 10.01 -44.72 -3.26
C LYS A 633 10.66 -44.77 -4.64
N LEU A 634 11.14 -43.64 -5.15
CA LEU A 634 11.76 -43.59 -6.47
C LEU A 634 13.11 -44.27 -6.37
N LYS A 635 13.25 -45.45 -6.98
CA LYS A 635 14.47 -46.27 -6.86
C LYS A 635 15.60 -45.69 -7.69
N ALA A 636 15.35 -45.46 -8.97
CA ALA A 636 16.35 -44.98 -9.91
C ALA A 636 15.71 -44.08 -10.97
N ILE A 637 16.55 -43.25 -11.60
CA ILE A 637 16.16 -42.50 -12.78
C ILE A 637 16.45 -43.40 -13.99
N PRO A 638 15.49 -43.62 -14.91
CA PRO A 638 15.70 -44.41 -16.11
C PRO A 638 16.94 -43.95 -16.89
N LYS A 639 17.76 -44.92 -17.32
CA LYS A 639 18.98 -44.64 -18.11
C LYS A 639 18.61 -44.03 -19.46
N GLY A 640 19.32 -42.98 -19.86
CA GLY A 640 19.11 -42.23 -21.09
C GLY A 640 17.94 -41.25 -21.03
N LEU A 641 17.32 -41.05 -19.87
CA LEU A 641 16.25 -40.07 -19.70
C LEU A 641 16.82 -38.66 -19.61
N LEU A 642 17.84 -38.45 -18.78
CA LEU A 642 18.35 -37.11 -18.48
C LEU A 642 19.13 -36.53 -19.66
N SER A 643 19.87 -37.36 -20.40
CA SER A 643 20.68 -36.92 -21.55
C SER A 643 19.87 -36.30 -22.69
N GLU A 644 18.58 -36.67 -22.81
CA GLU A 644 17.68 -36.15 -23.86
C GLU A 644 17.05 -34.80 -23.47
N LEU A 645 17.10 -34.42 -22.18
CA LEU A 645 16.53 -33.17 -21.67
C LEU A 645 17.47 -31.99 -21.97
N SER A 646 17.67 -31.70 -23.25
CA SER A 646 18.67 -30.73 -23.73
C SER A 646 18.53 -29.31 -23.17
N ALA A 647 17.34 -28.87 -22.76
CA ALA A 647 17.09 -27.57 -22.15
C ALA A 647 17.23 -27.54 -20.61
N LEU A 648 17.52 -28.67 -19.97
CA LEU A 648 17.53 -28.79 -18.51
C LEU A 648 18.66 -27.97 -17.89
N GLN A 649 18.28 -27.10 -16.94
CA GLN A 649 19.18 -26.20 -16.23
C GLN A 649 19.21 -26.48 -14.73
N VAL A 650 18.10 -26.97 -14.16
CA VAL A 650 17.96 -27.28 -12.74
C VAL A 650 17.54 -28.73 -12.57
N PHE A 651 18.32 -29.48 -11.79
CA PHE A 651 18.00 -30.83 -11.38
C PHE A 651 18.15 -30.98 -9.87
N SER A 652 17.12 -31.48 -9.20
CA SER A 652 17.18 -31.71 -7.76
C SER A 652 16.62 -33.06 -7.37
N ARG A 653 17.38 -33.80 -6.55
CA ARG A 653 16.92 -35.00 -5.85
C ARG A 653 17.66 -35.12 -4.52
N VAL A 654 17.15 -34.40 -3.52
CA VAL A 654 17.64 -34.43 -2.13
C VAL A 654 16.51 -34.71 -1.13
N PRO A 655 16.79 -35.15 0.11
CA PRO A 655 15.81 -35.25 1.18
C PRO A 655 15.17 -33.90 1.52
N THR A 656 13.93 -33.93 2.00
CA THR A 656 13.18 -32.77 2.52
C THR A 656 12.97 -32.89 4.03
N VAL A 657 12.40 -31.87 4.70
CA VAL A 657 12.07 -31.96 6.14
C VAL A 657 11.05 -33.09 6.40
N HIS A 658 10.16 -33.35 5.45
CA HIS A 658 9.22 -34.47 5.48
C HIS A 658 9.90 -35.85 5.29
N TYR A 659 11.19 -35.89 4.98
CA TYR A 659 11.97 -37.12 4.82
C TYR A 659 12.20 -37.86 6.15
N LYS A 660 12.46 -37.14 7.24
CA LYS A 660 12.82 -37.70 8.57
C LYS A 660 11.77 -38.64 9.19
N SER A 661 10.53 -38.66 8.69
CA SER A 661 9.46 -39.54 9.20
C SER A 661 9.57 -41.01 8.78
N TYR A 662 10.57 -41.39 7.96
CA TYR A 662 10.69 -42.75 7.43
C TYR A 662 11.93 -43.47 7.98
N LYS A 663 11.71 -44.61 8.65
CA LYS A 663 12.73 -45.48 9.27
C LYS A 663 13.13 -46.67 8.38
N ASP A 664 13.04 -46.56 7.05
CA ASP A 664 13.42 -47.67 6.19
C ASP A 664 14.91 -47.55 5.81
N LYS A 665 15.73 -48.35 6.49
CA LYS A 665 17.19 -48.43 6.30
C LYS A 665 17.60 -49.17 5.02
N SER A 666 16.65 -49.68 4.22
CA SER A 666 16.93 -50.67 3.17
C SER A 666 17.13 -50.11 1.75
N SER A 667 16.73 -48.87 1.45
CA SER A 667 16.90 -48.28 0.10
C SER A 667 17.86 -47.11 0.10
N VAL A 668 18.93 -47.22 -0.70
CA VAL A 668 19.90 -46.14 -0.93
C VAL A 668 19.21 -45.00 -1.71
N PHE A 669 18.88 -43.91 -1.02
CA PHE A 669 18.36 -42.69 -1.66
C PHE A 669 19.53 -41.91 -2.27
N GLY A 670 19.49 -41.66 -3.58
CA GLY A 670 20.51 -40.87 -4.27
C GLY A 670 20.56 -41.10 -5.77
N VAL A 671 21.57 -40.52 -6.42
CA VAL A 671 21.78 -40.63 -7.88
C VAL A 671 22.82 -41.70 -8.21
N SER A 672 22.59 -42.43 -9.31
CA SER A 672 23.53 -43.42 -9.83
C SER A 672 24.64 -42.75 -10.65
N VAL A 673 25.72 -43.49 -10.92
CA VAL A 673 26.79 -43.06 -11.83
C VAL A 673 26.25 -42.73 -13.23
N SER A 674 25.27 -43.50 -13.72
CA SER A 674 24.64 -43.23 -15.01
C SER A 674 23.93 -41.89 -15.03
N SER A 675 23.18 -41.54 -13.97
CA SER A 675 22.54 -40.24 -13.88
C SER A 675 23.55 -39.09 -13.86
N LEU A 676 24.69 -39.25 -13.16
CA LEU A 676 25.75 -38.25 -13.14
C LEU A 676 26.40 -38.04 -14.52
N LEU A 677 26.67 -39.13 -15.26
CA LEU A 677 27.19 -39.07 -16.63
C LEU A 677 26.22 -38.33 -17.57
N GLU A 678 24.92 -38.63 -17.45
CA GLU A 678 23.90 -37.96 -18.24
C GLU A 678 23.78 -36.47 -17.90
N LEU A 679 23.79 -36.11 -16.61
CA LEU A 679 23.78 -34.70 -16.18
C LEU A 679 25.02 -33.94 -16.68
N GLU A 680 26.21 -34.54 -16.61
CA GLU A 680 27.44 -33.94 -17.11
C GLU A 680 27.39 -33.67 -18.62
N SER A 681 26.68 -34.51 -19.39
CA SER A 681 26.53 -34.35 -20.84
C SER A 681 25.68 -33.13 -21.24
N LEU A 682 24.81 -32.64 -20.36
CA LEU A 682 23.86 -31.57 -20.65
C LEU A 682 24.53 -30.21 -20.77
N LYS A 683 24.36 -29.53 -21.91
CA LYS A 683 25.05 -28.25 -22.19
C LYS A 683 24.68 -27.12 -21.24
N HIS A 684 23.42 -27.06 -20.80
CA HIS A 684 22.87 -25.91 -20.09
C HIS A 684 22.70 -26.11 -18.58
N ILE A 685 23.08 -27.28 -18.03
CA ILE A 685 22.93 -27.58 -16.61
C ILE A 685 23.74 -26.58 -15.76
N GLN A 686 23.08 -25.96 -14.78
CA GLN A 686 23.65 -24.86 -13.98
C GLN A 686 23.39 -25.01 -12.47
N ASP A 687 22.31 -25.71 -12.07
CA ASP A 687 21.95 -25.92 -10.66
C ASP A 687 21.63 -27.41 -10.44
N VAL A 688 22.53 -28.10 -9.74
CA VAL A 688 22.38 -29.52 -9.42
C VAL A 688 22.32 -29.69 -7.91
N SER A 689 21.34 -30.46 -7.44
CA SER A 689 21.20 -30.83 -6.04
C SER A 689 21.05 -32.34 -5.93
N VAL A 690 22.02 -33.04 -5.31
CA VAL A 690 22.06 -34.52 -5.32
C VAL A 690 22.58 -35.12 -4.02
N VAL A 691 22.21 -36.39 -3.81
CA VAL A 691 22.81 -37.27 -2.80
C VAL A 691 23.77 -38.26 -3.45
N LEU A 692 25.01 -38.30 -2.94
CA LEU A 692 26.06 -39.24 -3.33
C LEU A 692 26.23 -40.31 -2.24
N SER A 693 25.62 -41.46 -2.47
CA SER A 693 25.50 -42.52 -1.46
C SER A 693 26.43 -43.72 -1.69
N THR A 694 27.07 -43.82 -2.87
CA THR A 694 27.98 -44.91 -3.24
C THR A 694 29.40 -44.40 -3.47
N LEU A 695 30.39 -45.29 -3.46
CA LEU A 695 31.78 -44.90 -3.72
C LEU A 695 31.98 -44.52 -5.20
N GLU A 696 31.31 -45.20 -6.11
CA GLU A 696 31.41 -44.98 -7.55
C GLU A 696 30.80 -43.63 -7.96
N SER A 697 29.66 -43.24 -7.37
CA SER A 697 29.05 -41.94 -7.66
C SER A 697 29.92 -40.79 -7.15
N ARG A 698 30.57 -40.96 -5.98
CA ARG A 698 31.57 -40.02 -5.46
C ARG A 698 32.78 -39.90 -6.38
N LYS A 699 33.38 -41.01 -6.81
CA LYS A 699 34.53 -40.99 -7.74
C LYS A 699 34.17 -40.31 -9.07
N LYS A 700 32.98 -40.59 -9.61
CA LYS A 700 32.51 -39.96 -10.85
C LYS A 700 32.28 -38.45 -10.69
N PHE A 701 31.75 -38.03 -9.55
CA PHE A 701 31.55 -36.61 -9.23
C PHE A 701 32.90 -35.90 -9.02
N GLN A 702 33.83 -36.54 -8.31
CA GLN A 702 35.21 -36.05 -8.13
C GLN A 702 35.94 -35.82 -9.44
N SER A 703 35.73 -36.68 -10.44
CA SER A 703 36.41 -36.56 -11.74
C SER A 703 35.80 -35.50 -12.67
N SER A 704 34.74 -34.78 -12.26
CA SER A 704 33.98 -33.87 -13.12
C SER A 704 33.98 -32.46 -12.57
N SER A 705 34.82 -31.59 -13.15
CA SER A 705 34.84 -30.16 -12.83
C SER A 705 33.51 -29.49 -13.15
N LYS A 706 32.83 -29.91 -14.23
CA LYS A 706 31.53 -29.37 -14.62
C LYS A 706 30.46 -29.63 -13.56
N LEU A 707 30.33 -30.87 -13.08
CA LEU A 707 29.34 -31.21 -12.04
C LEU A 707 29.63 -30.49 -10.73
N GLN A 708 30.91 -30.33 -10.37
CA GLN A 708 31.32 -29.54 -9.21
C GLN A 708 30.93 -28.07 -9.37
N SER A 709 31.19 -27.47 -10.54
CA SER A 709 30.89 -26.06 -10.76
C SER A 709 29.38 -25.73 -10.73
N CYS A 710 28.50 -26.69 -11.03
CA CYS A 710 27.05 -26.49 -11.06
C CYS A 710 26.33 -27.05 -9.82
N ILE A 711 27.04 -27.66 -8.86
CA ILE A 711 26.42 -28.19 -7.65
C ILE A 711 25.99 -27.04 -6.73
N ARG A 712 24.74 -27.09 -6.26
CA ARG A 712 24.17 -26.15 -5.30
C ARG A 712 23.93 -26.77 -3.94
N ARG A 713 23.42 -28.01 -3.91
CA ARG A 713 23.20 -28.76 -2.67
C ARG A 713 23.81 -30.15 -2.80
N LEU A 714 24.78 -30.45 -1.95
CA LEU A 714 25.50 -31.72 -1.97
C LEU A 714 25.28 -32.45 -0.67
N ILE A 715 24.79 -33.68 -0.77
CA ILE A 715 24.64 -34.57 0.37
C ILE A 715 25.53 -35.78 0.13
N ILE A 716 26.44 -36.04 1.06
CA ILE A 716 27.35 -37.18 1.01
C ILE A 716 26.97 -38.08 2.18
N GLU A 717 26.51 -39.28 1.84
CA GLU A 717 26.15 -40.29 2.83
C GLU A 717 26.99 -41.55 2.58
N THR A 718 27.62 -42.07 3.62
CA THR A 718 28.37 -43.32 3.50
C THR A 718 27.82 -44.40 4.41
N PRO A 719 27.52 -45.61 3.90
CA PRO A 719 27.32 -46.76 4.77
C PRO A 719 28.62 -47.04 5.55
N GLU A 720 28.48 -47.49 6.79
CA GLU A 720 29.46 -47.52 7.91
C GLU A 720 30.77 -48.32 7.68
N SER A 721 31.22 -48.56 6.44
CA SER A 721 32.39 -49.41 6.16
C SER A 721 33.21 -49.06 4.89
N SER A 722 33.02 -47.89 4.25
CA SER A 722 33.72 -47.54 2.99
C SER A 722 34.88 -46.56 3.15
N SER A 723 35.90 -46.68 2.28
CA SER A 723 37.21 -46.03 2.35
C SER A 723 37.19 -44.49 2.38
N THR A 724 38.08 -43.95 3.22
CA THR A 724 38.09 -42.56 3.74
C THR A 724 38.76 -41.53 2.82
N SER A 725 39.77 -41.92 2.05
CA SER A 725 40.63 -41.00 1.28
C SER A 725 39.94 -40.29 0.11
N SER A 726 38.82 -40.83 -0.41
CA SER A 726 38.15 -40.29 -1.59
C SER A 726 37.30 -39.04 -1.31
N ILE A 727 36.77 -38.85 -0.10
CA ILE A 727 35.91 -37.67 0.20
C ILE A 727 36.77 -36.40 0.38
N THR A 728 37.85 -36.51 1.15
CA THR A 728 38.75 -35.37 1.41
C THR A 728 39.37 -34.85 0.12
N THR A 729 39.80 -35.76 -0.76
CA THR A 729 40.33 -35.40 -2.09
C THR A 729 39.24 -34.83 -3.03
N MET A 730 38.01 -35.34 -2.97
CA MET A 730 36.89 -34.83 -3.78
C MET A 730 36.52 -33.39 -3.44
N LEU A 731 36.56 -33.03 -2.16
CA LEU A 731 36.21 -31.67 -1.74
C LEU A 731 37.40 -30.70 -1.85
N HIS A 732 38.64 -31.18 -1.72
CA HIS A 732 39.84 -30.33 -1.72
C HIS A 732 40.21 -29.75 -3.09
N ASP A 733 40.07 -30.54 -4.16
CA ASP A 733 40.51 -30.17 -5.51
C ASP A 733 39.35 -29.72 -6.43
N GLY A 734 38.13 -29.65 -5.88
CA GLY A 734 36.92 -29.37 -6.66
C GLY A 734 36.58 -27.88 -6.78
N ASP A 735 35.94 -27.52 -7.89
CA ASP A 735 35.44 -26.16 -8.14
C ASP A 735 33.99 -26.00 -7.65
N PHE A 736 33.79 -25.44 -6.46
CA PHE A 736 32.49 -25.36 -5.78
C PHE A 736 31.90 -23.94 -5.75
N GLN A 737 31.96 -23.18 -6.85
CA GLN A 737 31.48 -21.79 -6.89
C GLN A 737 30.00 -21.62 -6.53
N ASN A 738 29.17 -22.62 -6.85
CA ASN A 738 27.71 -22.55 -6.67
C ASN A 738 27.19 -23.28 -5.42
N LEU A 739 28.05 -23.97 -4.68
CA LEU A 739 27.64 -24.80 -3.53
C LEU A 739 27.17 -23.90 -2.38
N GLN A 740 25.92 -24.10 -1.97
CA GLN A 740 25.25 -23.38 -0.88
C GLN A 740 25.01 -24.28 0.32
N ASP A 741 24.66 -25.55 0.10
CA ASP A 741 24.28 -26.45 1.17
C ASP A 741 25.14 -27.71 1.09
N LEU A 742 25.89 -28.00 2.15
CA LEU A 742 26.67 -29.22 2.26
C LEU A 742 26.21 -30.04 3.47
N PHE A 743 25.80 -31.26 3.20
CA PHE A 743 25.45 -32.25 4.22
C PHE A 743 26.39 -33.44 4.11
N ILE A 744 27.05 -33.77 5.21
CA ILE A 744 27.95 -34.92 5.30
C ILE A 744 27.44 -35.79 6.44
N SER A 745 27.15 -37.06 6.15
CA SER A 745 26.66 -37.99 7.15
C SER A 745 27.33 -39.35 7.09
N ASN A 746 27.58 -39.91 8.28
CA ASN A 746 28.18 -41.24 8.47
C ASN A 746 29.57 -41.38 7.82
N CYS A 747 30.26 -40.25 7.59
CA CYS A 747 31.51 -40.18 6.83
C CYS A 747 32.74 -40.25 7.74
N SER A 748 33.73 -41.04 7.32
CA SER A 748 35.02 -41.15 7.99
C SER A 748 36.02 -40.15 7.40
N VAL A 749 35.83 -38.86 7.73
CA VAL A 749 36.66 -37.74 7.26
C VAL A 749 37.31 -37.08 8.46
N GLN A 750 38.63 -36.81 8.39
CA GLN A 750 39.37 -36.15 9.46
C GLN A 750 39.21 -34.63 9.47
N TYR A 751 39.21 -34.01 8.28
CA TYR A 751 39.16 -32.56 8.11
C TYR A 751 38.38 -32.15 6.86
N LEU A 752 37.76 -30.98 6.89
CA LEU A 752 37.01 -30.37 5.78
C LEU A 752 37.63 -29.01 5.37
N THR A 753 38.96 -28.90 5.44
CA THR A 753 39.70 -27.64 5.20
C THR A 753 39.36 -26.97 3.87
N CYS A 754 38.91 -27.73 2.87
CA CYS A 754 38.42 -27.22 1.59
C CYS A 754 37.27 -26.20 1.68
N LEU A 755 36.49 -26.23 2.76
CA LEU A 755 35.34 -25.34 2.97
C LEU A 755 35.73 -23.86 2.97
N VAL A 756 36.99 -23.54 3.29
CA VAL A 756 37.49 -22.15 3.25
C VAL A 756 37.35 -21.49 1.88
N LYS A 757 37.30 -22.29 0.80
CA LYS A 757 37.26 -21.83 -0.59
C LYS A 757 35.86 -21.80 -1.20
N ILE A 758 34.79 -22.07 -0.43
CA ILE A 758 33.43 -22.23 -0.97
C ILE A 758 32.59 -20.95 -0.71
N PRO A 759 32.59 -19.97 -1.62
CA PRO A 759 32.19 -18.59 -1.29
C PRO A 759 30.72 -18.41 -0.95
N LEU A 760 29.85 -19.32 -1.40
CA LEU A 760 28.40 -19.22 -1.26
C LEU A 760 27.81 -20.18 -0.22
N LEU A 761 28.65 -20.85 0.59
CA LEU A 761 28.18 -21.81 1.59
C LEU A 761 27.31 -21.12 2.65
N ARG A 762 26.05 -21.56 2.75
CA ARG A 762 25.03 -21.06 3.68
C ARG A 762 24.71 -22.05 4.78
N PHE A 763 24.71 -23.34 4.45
CA PHE A 763 24.30 -24.39 5.37
C PHE A 763 25.35 -25.50 5.38
N LEU A 764 25.91 -25.78 6.57
CA LEU A 764 26.83 -26.88 6.78
C LEU A 764 26.27 -27.83 7.83
N PHE A 765 26.08 -29.08 7.45
CA PHE A 765 25.66 -30.15 8.34
C PHE A 765 26.69 -31.28 8.31
N ALA A 766 27.28 -31.60 9.46
CA ALA A 766 28.14 -32.77 9.63
C ALA A 766 27.56 -33.64 10.74
N THR A 767 27.14 -34.86 10.39
CA THR A 767 26.45 -35.77 11.31
C THR A 767 27.12 -37.14 11.33
N ASN A 768 27.28 -37.74 12.52
CA ASN A 768 27.83 -39.09 12.70
C ASN A 768 29.17 -39.31 11.96
N CYS A 769 30.09 -38.33 12.00
CA CYS A 769 31.41 -38.45 11.40
C CYS A 769 32.45 -38.75 12.50
N PRO A 770 32.76 -40.04 12.77
CA PRO A 770 33.48 -40.44 14.00
C PRO A 770 34.93 -39.98 14.06
N LEU A 771 35.55 -39.68 12.90
CA LEU A 771 36.97 -39.31 12.82
C LEU A 771 37.17 -37.79 12.61
N LEU A 772 36.11 -36.99 12.56
CA LEU A 772 36.22 -35.56 12.26
C LEU A 772 36.81 -34.83 13.46
N GLU A 773 38.10 -34.53 13.41
CA GLU A 773 38.84 -33.90 14.51
C GLU A 773 38.73 -32.37 14.48
N GLU A 774 38.82 -31.78 13.28
CA GLU A 774 38.66 -30.35 13.06
C GLU A 774 37.90 -30.10 11.75
N ILE A 775 37.03 -29.08 11.69
CA ILE A 775 36.36 -28.74 10.42
C ILE A 775 37.37 -28.11 9.45
N ILE A 776 38.17 -27.15 9.91
CA ILE A 776 39.27 -26.55 9.16
C ILE A 776 40.57 -26.80 9.91
N ALA A 777 41.37 -27.74 9.41
CA ALA A 777 42.72 -28.01 9.92
C ALA A 777 43.79 -27.23 9.16
N ASN A 778 44.90 -26.93 9.85
CA ASN A 778 46.12 -26.30 9.31
C ASN A 778 45.91 -24.93 8.64
N HIS A 779 44.93 -24.14 9.11
CA HIS A 779 44.72 -22.78 8.59
C HIS A 779 45.85 -21.84 9.02
N GLN A 780 46.47 -21.15 8.05
CA GLN A 780 47.49 -20.14 8.36
C GLN A 780 46.85 -18.89 8.96
N ALA A 781 47.31 -18.47 10.14
CA ALA A 781 46.87 -17.25 10.79
C ALA A 781 47.01 -16.05 9.84
N GLY A 782 45.90 -15.34 9.58
CA GLY A 782 45.85 -14.16 8.71
C GLY A 782 45.30 -14.38 7.29
N GLN A 783 45.04 -15.62 6.85
CA GLN A 783 44.34 -15.85 5.59
C GLN A 783 42.81 -15.70 5.75
N PRO A 784 42.13 -14.95 4.86
CA PRO A 784 40.69 -14.78 4.93
C PRO A 784 39.96 -16.08 4.56
N ILE A 785 39.04 -16.51 5.42
CA ILE A 785 38.17 -17.66 5.19
C ILE A 785 36.92 -17.16 4.48
N ILE A 786 36.90 -17.32 3.16
CA ILE A 786 35.80 -16.81 2.32
C ILE A 786 34.55 -17.66 2.54
N GLY A 787 34.70 -18.97 2.74
CA GLY A 787 33.55 -19.87 2.76
C GLY A 787 32.61 -19.77 3.96
N PHE A 788 32.99 -19.06 5.04
CA PHE A 788 32.10 -18.83 6.19
C PHE A 788 31.49 -17.44 6.25
N THR A 789 31.76 -16.59 5.24
CA THR A 789 31.19 -15.24 5.15
C THR A 789 29.66 -15.25 5.04
N HIS A 790 29.09 -16.23 4.33
CA HIS A 790 27.65 -16.38 4.11
C HIS A 790 27.01 -17.52 4.91
N LEU A 791 27.77 -18.17 5.81
CA LEU A 791 27.29 -19.32 6.57
C LEU A 791 26.22 -18.86 7.57
N LYS A 792 24.98 -19.31 7.37
CA LYS A 792 23.82 -19.00 8.20
C LYS A 792 23.59 -20.04 9.28
N GLN A 793 23.93 -21.30 9.00
CA GLN A 793 23.67 -22.38 9.94
C GLN A 793 24.79 -23.43 9.91
N LEU A 794 25.21 -23.82 11.10
CA LEU A 794 26.18 -24.87 11.35
C LEU A 794 25.55 -25.94 12.24
N ASN A 795 25.46 -27.17 11.76
CA ASN A 795 24.92 -28.29 12.53
C ASN A 795 25.95 -29.41 12.64
N LEU A 796 26.32 -29.75 13.88
CA LEU A 796 27.40 -30.66 14.22
C LEU A 796 26.90 -31.66 15.25
N ASN A 797 26.61 -32.89 14.81
CA ASN A 797 26.00 -33.89 15.68
C ASN A 797 26.69 -35.26 15.55
N GLY A 798 26.92 -35.97 16.65
CA GLY A 798 27.55 -37.29 16.62
C GLY A 798 29.01 -37.26 16.12
N LEU A 799 29.79 -36.28 16.58
CA LEU A 799 31.19 -36.06 16.20
C LEU A 799 32.11 -36.27 17.43
N PRO A 800 32.38 -37.52 17.85
CA PRO A 800 33.07 -37.82 19.12
C PRO A 800 34.50 -37.29 19.20
N GLU A 801 35.20 -37.18 18.07
CA GLU A 801 36.60 -36.73 18.01
C GLU A 801 36.75 -35.23 17.70
N LEU A 802 35.64 -34.49 17.52
CA LEU A 802 35.71 -33.08 17.14
C LEU A 802 36.25 -32.23 18.29
N LYS A 803 37.47 -31.73 18.12
CA LYS A 803 38.20 -30.91 19.10
C LYS A 803 37.93 -29.41 18.89
N SER A 804 37.84 -28.97 17.64
CA SER A 804 37.62 -27.57 17.30
C SER A 804 37.00 -27.39 15.90
N ILE A 805 36.43 -26.22 15.62
CA ILE A 805 35.99 -25.86 14.26
C ILE A 805 37.20 -25.40 13.43
N CYS A 806 38.11 -24.62 14.02
CA CYS A 806 39.36 -24.15 13.42
C CYS A 806 40.34 -23.80 14.54
N GLY A 807 41.64 -24.07 14.34
CA GLY A 807 42.70 -23.74 15.30
C GLY A 807 43.01 -22.24 15.44
N SER A 808 42.32 -21.35 14.72
CA SER A 808 42.47 -19.88 14.81
C SER A 808 41.11 -19.19 15.04
N ALA A 809 41.13 -18.01 15.64
CA ALA A 809 39.90 -17.23 15.88
C ALA A 809 39.26 -16.80 14.54
N MET A 810 37.97 -17.07 14.38
CA MET A 810 37.21 -16.79 13.16
C MET A 810 35.95 -15.98 13.44
N ALA A 811 35.57 -15.15 12.48
CA ALA A 811 34.29 -14.45 12.48
C ALA A 811 33.27 -15.21 11.63
N PHE A 812 32.04 -15.31 12.14
CA PHE A 812 30.88 -15.84 11.44
C PHE A 812 29.84 -14.72 11.27
N PRO A 813 30.05 -13.78 10.34
CA PRO A 813 29.28 -12.53 10.29
C PRO A 813 27.80 -12.76 9.94
N SER A 814 27.46 -13.87 9.30
CA SER A 814 26.10 -14.19 8.83
C SER A 814 25.43 -15.33 9.60
N LEU A 815 26.03 -15.81 10.68
CA LEU A 815 25.56 -17.02 11.37
C LEU A 815 24.36 -16.73 12.25
N GLU A 816 23.27 -17.41 11.95
CA GLU A 816 21.97 -17.27 12.60
C GLU A 816 21.75 -18.39 13.63
N SER A 817 22.31 -19.59 13.42
CA SER A 817 22.16 -20.72 14.35
C SER A 817 23.32 -21.71 14.33
N ILE A 818 23.63 -22.26 15.50
CA ILE A 818 24.53 -23.41 15.68
C ILE A 818 23.75 -24.49 16.43
N MET A 819 23.81 -25.74 15.96
CA MET A 819 23.12 -26.89 16.57
C MET A 819 24.00 -28.11 16.73
#